data_AF-W6NIY4-F1
#
_entry.id   AF-W6NIY4-F1
#
_cell.length_a   1.000
_cell.length_b   1.000
_cell.length_c   1.000
_cell.angle_alpha   90.00
_cell.angle_beta   90.00
_cell.angle_gamma   90.00
#
_symmetry.space_group_name_H-M   'P 1'
#
loop_
_entity.id
_entity.type
_entity.pdbx_description
1 polymer ?
#
loop_
_entity_poly.entity_id
_entity_poly.type
_entity_poly.pdbx_seq_one_letter_code
_entity_poly.pdbx_strand_id
1 'polypeptide(L)'
;SPVRDTIPSREDSAERERHQGRDSPVYVAANSDEEYDDLIRHLKDPSDTQVCTTLDHSTSSSLMTVEALAVDHQSKTSTPVILLLDTGAQRSFISQDAVARLNIKVSHITPLTTVTFGAVRTTEPSGMVDVDLVDNQGRKIRLILRTKEHLTVPCPPINFTAEDRQFLQSYNIRLESLTISRAVTPDILVGIDYFWDIVTSDYDPHPSFDQEEDSRILRQFQDTAIEIDGHLYVQFPWKSSHPRLADNKLLALKRLESQYRSFVTKPDLWRLYASTIDDYLDKGIIEEVDEHHFDNHRVYYIPHQAVIKESSTTTKLRVVFDASSHYKGAPSVSLLGLQWDVSKDLIRIPIRTLRKKVISKRTALKAFASTFDPLGILSPFLAPFKIFLQDMWIKSYQWDDPFEDADIARWKKLAEDLVHPIPSVPRCLIPSADSPVDYELCVFGDASKRLYASCVYLRCRSPSSTTTHLLMAKSLLGPRNPITMPRMELLATLISLRLVRFVHTQLRFNISAVHVFSDSQIVLHWIHSTRSLRTFVRNRIMEIRAIVDKFRDAHIPLRFYYVQSQYNPADCASRGIPTSHARHHIWWSGPSFLRLPSSRWPGSQDFATPPANDNEVQDEYQTLVLSNIPQYTSPFRFRSVSRYTRLVRSTVYALKFIAHLATKIKATLSSFEVTSFNLTKDISASEFAVAEALLIKEHYRECENILS
;
A
#
# COMPACT_ATOMS: atom_id res chain seq x y z
N SER A 1 50.72 60.38 20.10
CA SER A 1 51.25 59.00 19.98
C SER A 1 50.89 58.46 18.59
N PRO A 2 51.79 57.72 17.92
CA PRO A 2 52.20 58.06 16.54
C PRO A 2 51.47 57.23 15.44
N VAL A 3 51.13 57.72 14.22
CA VAL A 3 51.98 58.07 13.03
C VAL A 3 52.51 56.79 12.34
N ARG A 4 52.39 56.49 11.02
CA ARG A 4 52.01 57.28 9.81
C ARG A 4 51.69 56.37 8.57
N ASP A 5 51.01 56.97 7.58
CA ASP A 5 51.17 56.89 6.10
C ASP A 5 51.13 55.61 5.21
N THR A 6 50.49 55.81 4.05
CA THR A 6 50.81 55.37 2.65
C THR A 6 50.18 54.14 1.94
N ILE A 7 49.85 54.41 0.65
CA ILE A 7 49.15 53.71 -0.46
C ILE A 7 50.03 54.01 -1.74
N PRO A 8 50.15 53.23 -2.85
CA PRO A 8 49.20 52.27 -3.50
C PRO A 8 49.81 50.96 -4.09
N SER A 9 49.00 50.15 -4.82
CA SER A 9 49.20 49.67 -6.23
C SER A 9 48.63 48.24 -6.50
N ARG A 10 47.71 48.07 -7.47
CA ARG A 10 47.84 47.45 -8.84
C ARG A 10 48.07 45.92 -8.83
N GLU A 11 47.50 45.08 -9.72
CA GLU A 11 46.91 45.25 -11.07
C GLU A 11 45.91 44.08 -11.42
N ASP A 12 45.06 44.27 -12.45
CA ASP A 12 44.42 43.31 -13.41
C ASP A 12 43.78 41.96 -12.97
N SER A 13 42.49 41.64 -13.24
CA SER A 13 41.78 41.28 -14.50
C SER A 13 42.10 39.86 -15.06
N ALA A 14 41.19 39.01 -15.57
CA ALA A 14 39.80 39.18 -16.07
C ALA A 14 38.96 37.85 -16.12
N GLU A 15 37.67 37.98 -16.48
CA GLU A 15 36.70 37.01 -17.08
C GLU A 15 36.17 35.70 -16.38
N ARG A 16 34.82 35.68 -16.27
CA ARG A 16 33.84 34.59 -16.56
C ARG A 16 33.49 33.42 -15.58
N GLU A 17 32.17 33.31 -15.40
CA GLU A 17 31.29 32.10 -15.27
C GLU A 17 31.09 31.28 -13.97
N ARG A 18 29.79 31.19 -13.59
CA ARG A 18 28.99 30.03 -13.10
C ARG A 18 29.10 29.46 -11.67
N HIS A 19 27.92 29.47 -11.03
CA HIS A 19 27.22 28.39 -10.29
C HIS A 19 27.67 27.82 -8.93
N GLN A 20 26.65 27.76 -8.05
CA GLN A 20 26.24 26.68 -7.13
C GLN A 20 27.08 26.30 -5.90
N GLY A 21 26.38 26.15 -4.78
CA GLY A 21 26.87 25.55 -3.54
C GLY A 21 25.92 25.81 -2.37
N ARG A 22 24.99 24.88 -2.09
CA ARG A 22 24.26 24.79 -0.81
C ARG A 22 24.00 23.34 -0.45
N ASP A 23 24.23 23.02 0.81
CA ASP A 23 24.15 21.67 1.39
C ASP A 23 22.72 21.15 1.54
N SER A 24 22.58 19.82 1.65
CA SER A 24 21.29 19.11 1.80
C SER A 24 21.16 18.39 3.14
N PRO A 25 20.06 18.59 3.90
CA PRO A 25 19.53 17.63 4.87
C PRO A 25 18.36 16.80 4.28
N VAL A 26 18.03 15.66 4.92
CA VAL A 26 17.20 14.57 4.34
C VAL A 26 16.18 14.02 5.36
N TYR A 27 14.87 14.13 5.12
CA TYR A 27 13.78 13.34 5.77
C TYR A 27 12.55 13.22 4.83
N VAL A 28 12.04 12.05 4.43
CA VAL A 28 11.26 10.97 5.10
C VAL A 28 9.73 11.24 5.15
N ALA A 29 8.93 10.29 4.64
CA ALA A 29 7.48 10.41 4.43
C ALA A 29 6.61 9.69 5.49
N ALA A 30 5.45 10.28 5.81
CA ALA A 30 4.42 9.77 6.72
C ALA A 30 3.50 8.71 6.07
N ASN A 31 2.77 7.92 6.88
CA ASN A 31 2.04 6.72 6.41
C ASN A 31 0.67 6.47 7.10
N SER A 32 -0.03 7.51 7.56
CA SER A 32 -1.43 7.39 8.02
C SER A 32 -2.18 8.73 8.03
N ASP A 33 -3.51 8.68 7.94
CA ASP A 33 -4.37 9.87 7.99
C ASP A 33 -4.33 10.59 9.35
N GLU A 34 -4.02 9.88 10.45
CA GLU A 34 -3.82 10.51 11.77
C GLU A 34 -2.51 11.31 11.86
N GLU A 35 -1.48 10.96 11.07
CA GLU A 35 -0.27 11.79 10.93
C GLU A 35 -0.52 13.05 10.07
N TYR A 36 -1.59 13.08 9.26
CA TYR A 36 -1.95 14.22 8.43
C TYR A 36 -2.60 15.35 9.25
N ASP A 37 -3.49 15.01 10.18
CA ASP A 37 -4.18 15.97 11.06
C ASP A 37 -3.23 16.63 12.09
N ASP A 38 -2.24 15.90 12.62
CA ASP A 38 -1.26 16.49 13.57
C ASP A 38 -0.20 17.35 12.88
N LEU A 39 0.12 17.08 11.60
CA LEU A 39 1.01 17.91 10.78
C LEU A 39 0.38 19.30 10.50
N ILE A 40 -0.93 19.34 10.30
CA ILE A 40 -1.68 20.58 10.01
C ILE A 40 -1.82 21.49 11.24
N ARG A 41 -1.75 20.96 12.47
CA ARG A 41 -1.89 21.76 13.70
C ARG A 41 -0.66 22.58 14.09
N HIS A 42 0.53 22.27 13.57
CA HIS A 42 1.80 22.78 14.13
C HIS A 42 2.65 23.67 13.23
N LEU A 43 2.27 23.92 11.97
CA LEU A 43 3.10 24.69 11.04
C LEU A 43 2.53 26.09 10.75
N LYS A 44 3.04 27.08 11.50
CA LYS A 44 3.10 28.48 11.06
C LYS A 44 4.37 28.68 10.22
N ASP A 45 4.20 29.44 9.14
CA ASP A 45 5.17 29.85 8.11
C ASP A 45 5.82 28.72 7.25
N PRO A 46 5.70 28.80 5.90
CA PRO A 46 6.23 27.78 4.99
C PRO A 46 7.56 28.21 4.35
N SER A 47 8.67 27.66 4.83
CA SER A 47 9.93 27.63 4.08
C SER A 47 10.56 26.23 4.16
N ASP A 48 10.89 25.69 2.99
CA ASP A 48 11.45 24.35 2.73
C ASP A 48 10.50 23.15 2.80
N THR A 49 9.89 22.84 1.65
CA THR A 49 9.41 21.50 1.30
C THR A 49 9.96 21.16 -0.08
N GLN A 50 10.94 20.27 -0.17
CA GLN A 50 11.53 19.89 -1.46
C GLN A 50 10.67 18.87 -2.22
N VAL A 51 10.26 19.35 -3.40
CA VAL A 51 9.73 18.69 -4.61
C VAL A 51 10.02 17.18 -4.76
N CYS A 52 9.01 16.44 -5.22
CA CYS A 52 9.17 15.09 -5.78
C CYS A 52 9.17 15.12 -7.32
N THR A 53 10.35 15.33 -7.90
CA THR A 53 10.73 15.00 -9.29
C THR A 53 12.21 14.63 -9.20
N THR A 54 12.62 13.42 -9.52
CA THR A 54 12.67 12.91 -10.91
C THR A 54 12.09 11.50 -11.06
N LEU A 55 11.16 11.33 -12.00
CA LEU A 55 11.24 10.16 -12.89
C LEU A 55 12.56 10.26 -13.65
N ASP A 56 13.24 9.14 -13.88
CA ASP A 56 14.47 9.11 -14.66
C ASP A 56 14.31 9.85 -16.00
N HIS A 57 15.40 10.45 -16.48
CA HIS A 57 15.51 11.08 -17.81
C HIS A 57 15.36 10.08 -19.00
N SER A 58 14.72 8.94 -18.77
CA SER A 58 14.44 7.86 -19.72
C SER A 58 12.94 7.67 -20.03
N THR A 59 12.02 8.34 -19.34
CA THR A 59 10.57 8.22 -19.61
C THR A 59 9.88 9.57 -19.76
N SER A 60 9.54 9.94 -20.99
CA SER A 60 8.73 11.12 -21.31
C SER A 60 7.27 10.87 -20.96
N SER A 61 6.80 11.44 -19.85
CA SER A 61 5.37 11.46 -19.50
C SER A 61 4.58 12.22 -20.59
N SER A 62 3.73 11.52 -21.33
CA SER A 62 2.87 12.12 -22.35
C SER A 62 1.52 12.48 -21.74
N LEU A 63 1.04 13.70 -21.99
CA LEU A 63 -0.27 14.15 -21.54
C LEU A 63 -1.35 13.75 -22.56
N MET A 64 -2.56 13.43 -22.08
CA MET A 64 -3.67 12.99 -22.92
C MET A 64 -4.37 14.20 -23.54
N THR A 65 -4.10 14.47 -24.82
CA THR A 65 -4.76 15.54 -25.58
C THR A 65 -5.64 14.99 -26.69
N VAL A 66 -6.78 15.63 -26.94
CA VAL A 66 -7.76 15.26 -27.97
C VAL A 66 -8.20 16.52 -28.73
N GLU A 67 -8.31 16.45 -30.06
CA GLU A 67 -8.94 17.52 -30.85
C GLU A 67 -10.47 17.34 -30.87
N ALA A 68 -11.19 18.40 -30.54
CA ALA A 68 -12.65 18.45 -30.56
C ALA A 68 -13.14 19.69 -31.32
N LEU A 69 -14.41 19.70 -31.73
CA LEU A 69 -15.04 20.84 -32.40
C LEU A 69 -15.88 21.63 -31.40
N ALA A 70 -15.52 22.88 -31.14
CA ALA A 70 -16.32 23.82 -30.36
C ALA A 70 -17.21 24.69 -31.27
N VAL A 71 -18.45 24.93 -30.90
CA VAL A 71 -19.38 25.81 -31.63
C VAL A 71 -19.15 27.27 -31.23
N ASP A 72 -18.83 28.13 -32.20
CA ASP A 72 -18.89 29.58 -32.01
C ASP A 72 -20.36 30.03 -31.90
N HIS A 73 -20.73 30.61 -30.76
CA HIS A 73 -22.11 31.05 -30.48
C HIS A 73 -22.58 32.22 -31.36
N GLN A 74 -21.69 32.98 -31.98
CA GLN A 74 -22.01 34.11 -32.87
C GLN A 74 -22.07 33.67 -34.34
N SER A 75 -21.07 32.94 -34.84
CA SER A 75 -21.06 32.50 -36.25
C SER A 75 -21.81 31.19 -36.50
N LYS A 76 -22.10 30.40 -35.45
CA LYS A 76 -22.59 29.01 -35.51
C LYS A 76 -21.70 28.07 -36.31
N THR A 77 -20.43 28.42 -36.53
CA THR A 77 -19.45 27.53 -37.15
C THR A 77 -18.70 26.72 -36.09
N SER A 78 -18.29 25.51 -36.45
CA SER A 78 -17.51 24.62 -35.59
C SER A 78 -16.01 24.89 -35.80
N THR A 79 -15.30 25.25 -34.73
CA THR A 79 -13.86 25.55 -34.72
C THR A 79 -13.11 24.47 -33.94
N PRO A 80 -11.98 23.95 -34.44
CA PRO A 80 -11.17 22.98 -33.69
C PRO A 80 -10.53 23.60 -32.43
N VAL A 81 -10.60 22.83 -31.34
CA VAL A 81 -10.01 23.13 -30.03
C VAL A 81 -9.27 21.90 -29.51
N ILE A 82 -8.18 22.11 -28.78
CA ILE A 82 -7.42 21.04 -28.13
C ILE A 82 -7.86 20.89 -26.67
N LEU A 83 -8.43 19.74 -26.35
CA LEU A 83 -8.74 19.32 -24.99
C LEU A 83 -7.52 18.64 -24.35
N LEU A 84 -7.22 18.97 -23.10
CA LEU A 84 -6.36 18.19 -22.20
C LEU A 84 -7.26 17.45 -21.21
N LEU A 85 -7.19 16.13 -21.20
CA LEU A 85 -8.00 15.30 -20.30
C LEU A 85 -7.19 14.99 -19.02
N ASP A 86 -7.61 15.54 -17.88
CA ASP A 86 -6.88 15.45 -16.60
C ASP A 86 -7.80 15.01 -15.45
N THR A 87 -7.75 13.71 -15.12
CA THR A 87 -8.49 13.14 -13.98
C THR A 87 -7.99 13.63 -12.60
N GLY A 88 -6.84 14.30 -12.54
CA GLY A 88 -6.33 14.94 -11.33
C GLY A 88 -6.98 16.30 -11.03
N ALA A 89 -7.62 16.94 -12.03
CA ALA A 89 -8.32 18.20 -11.85
C ALA A 89 -9.78 17.99 -11.39
N GLN A 90 -10.17 18.68 -10.32
CA GLN A 90 -11.54 18.64 -9.80
C GLN A 90 -12.55 19.47 -10.62
N ARG A 91 -12.05 20.35 -11.49
CA ARG A 91 -12.83 21.31 -12.28
C ARG A 91 -12.23 21.49 -13.65
N SER A 92 -13.08 21.80 -14.63
CA SER A 92 -12.67 22.09 -16.00
C SER A 92 -12.44 23.60 -16.25
N PHE A 93 -11.46 23.91 -17.08
CA PHE A 93 -10.99 25.27 -17.37
C PHE A 93 -10.81 25.52 -18.87
N ILE A 94 -10.88 26.78 -19.27
CA ILE A 94 -10.56 27.24 -20.64
C ILE A 94 -9.50 28.34 -20.60
N SER A 95 -8.59 28.36 -21.57
CA SER A 95 -7.60 29.43 -21.71
C SER A 95 -8.27 30.74 -22.14
N GLN A 96 -7.74 31.89 -21.69
CA GLN A 96 -8.25 33.19 -22.13
C GLN A 96 -8.07 33.39 -23.65
N ASP A 97 -6.99 32.84 -24.23
CA ASP A 97 -6.75 32.84 -25.68
C ASP A 97 -7.84 32.08 -26.46
N ALA A 98 -8.30 30.92 -25.95
CA ALA A 98 -9.38 30.16 -26.56
C ALA A 98 -10.72 30.90 -26.45
N VAL A 99 -11.01 31.54 -25.32
CA VAL A 99 -12.21 32.40 -25.16
C VAL A 99 -12.23 33.54 -26.16
N ALA A 100 -11.10 34.22 -26.35
CA ALA A 100 -10.97 35.31 -27.33
C ALA A 100 -11.12 34.80 -28.78
N ARG A 101 -10.47 33.67 -29.11
CA ARG A 101 -10.52 33.04 -30.43
C ARG A 101 -11.90 32.50 -30.81
N LEU A 102 -12.65 31.98 -29.84
CA LEU A 102 -14.02 31.48 -30.00
C LEU A 102 -15.08 32.57 -29.81
N ASN A 103 -14.69 33.82 -29.52
CA ASN A 103 -15.57 34.98 -29.37
C ASN A 103 -16.69 34.78 -28.33
N ILE A 104 -16.36 34.07 -27.24
CA ILE A 104 -17.32 33.67 -26.20
C ILE A 104 -17.44 34.76 -25.13
N LYS A 105 -18.69 35.10 -24.76
CA LYS A 105 -18.97 36.10 -23.73
C LYS A 105 -18.66 35.56 -22.34
N VAL A 106 -17.69 36.17 -21.66
CA VAL A 106 -17.38 35.90 -20.26
C VAL A 106 -18.45 36.50 -19.34
N SER A 107 -18.86 35.72 -18.34
CA SER A 107 -19.81 36.11 -17.29
C SER A 107 -19.20 35.88 -15.89
N HIS A 108 -19.83 36.42 -14.84
CA HIS A 108 -19.53 36.10 -13.43
C HIS A 108 -18.04 35.98 -13.06
N ILE A 109 -17.28 37.07 -13.26
CA ILE A 109 -15.87 37.15 -12.87
C ILE A 109 -15.75 37.13 -11.35
N THR A 110 -15.09 36.10 -10.83
CA THR A 110 -14.80 35.92 -9.40
C THR A 110 -13.37 35.39 -9.22
N PRO A 111 -12.69 35.68 -8.10
CA PRO A 111 -11.36 35.14 -7.85
C PRO A 111 -11.41 33.61 -7.79
N LEU A 112 -10.56 32.95 -8.57
CA LEU A 112 -10.32 31.51 -8.52
C LEU A 112 -8.99 31.26 -7.82
N THR A 113 -9.02 30.63 -6.65
CA THR A 113 -7.80 30.10 -6.02
C THR A 113 -7.56 28.67 -6.51
N THR A 114 -6.58 28.47 -7.39
CA THR A 114 -6.09 27.14 -7.74
C THR A 114 -5.08 26.68 -6.69
N VAL A 115 -5.22 25.44 -6.20
CA VAL A 115 -4.21 24.78 -5.36
C VAL A 115 -3.62 23.63 -6.18
N THR A 116 -2.38 23.77 -6.64
CA THR A 116 -1.69 22.71 -7.38
C THR A 116 -0.90 21.77 -6.45
N PHE A 117 -0.51 20.61 -6.96
CA PHE A 117 0.40 19.71 -6.26
C PHE A 117 1.70 20.45 -5.88
N GLY A 118 2.03 20.46 -4.58
CA GLY A 118 3.06 21.35 -4.01
C GLY A 118 2.50 22.54 -3.20
N ALA A 119 1.17 22.62 -3.02
CA ALA A 119 0.47 23.63 -2.21
C ALA A 119 0.66 25.09 -2.68
N VAL A 120 1.15 25.29 -3.91
CA VAL A 120 1.19 26.61 -4.56
C VAL A 120 -0.24 27.08 -4.78
N ARG A 121 -0.59 28.19 -4.12
CA ARG A 121 -1.90 28.84 -4.26
C ARG A 121 -1.78 30.03 -5.20
N THR A 122 -2.22 29.87 -6.45
CA THR A 122 -2.44 31.01 -7.34
C THR A 122 -3.87 31.48 -7.22
N THR A 123 -4.10 32.78 -7.05
CA THR A 123 -5.45 33.36 -7.11
C THR A 123 -5.51 34.33 -8.27
N GLU A 124 -6.33 34.04 -9.26
CA GLU A 124 -6.47 34.81 -10.50
C GLU A 124 -7.94 35.18 -10.76
N PRO A 125 -8.23 36.31 -11.44
CA PRO A 125 -9.58 36.65 -11.85
C PRO A 125 -10.05 35.63 -12.89
N SER A 126 -11.19 35.00 -12.63
CA SER A 126 -11.70 33.90 -13.47
C SER A 126 -13.20 34.09 -13.67
N GLY A 127 -13.62 34.15 -14.93
CA GLY A 127 -15.02 34.19 -15.31
C GLY A 127 -15.59 32.80 -15.60
N MET A 128 -16.89 32.75 -15.78
CA MET A 128 -17.61 31.58 -16.29
C MET A 128 -17.97 31.78 -17.76
N VAL A 129 -17.72 30.76 -18.57
CA VAL A 129 -18.16 30.67 -19.96
C VAL A 129 -18.96 29.39 -20.19
N ASP A 130 -19.71 29.40 -21.28
CA ASP A 130 -20.51 28.28 -21.77
C ASP A 130 -19.92 27.86 -23.12
N VAL A 131 -19.69 26.56 -23.33
CA VAL A 131 -19.05 26.02 -24.52
C VAL A 131 -19.78 24.75 -24.97
N ASP A 132 -20.39 24.79 -26.16
CA ASP A 132 -20.89 23.59 -26.85
C ASP A 132 -19.74 22.91 -27.61
N LEU A 133 -19.34 21.71 -27.20
CA LEU A 133 -18.54 20.79 -28.03
C LEU A 133 -19.45 19.92 -28.90
N VAL A 134 -18.95 19.44 -30.04
CA VAL A 134 -19.65 18.54 -30.96
C VAL A 134 -18.82 17.28 -31.20
N ASP A 135 -19.42 16.11 -31.00
CA ASP A 135 -18.79 14.82 -31.27
C ASP A 135 -18.88 14.40 -32.76
N ASN A 136 -18.27 13.27 -33.10
CA ASN A 136 -18.27 12.73 -34.47
C ASN A 136 -19.65 12.21 -34.96
N GLN A 137 -20.66 12.17 -34.09
CA GLN A 137 -22.05 11.84 -34.41
C GLN A 137 -22.95 13.08 -34.46
N GLY A 138 -22.39 14.29 -34.22
CA GLY A 138 -23.14 15.54 -34.17
C GLY A 138 -23.86 15.80 -32.85
N ARG A 139 -23.63 14.98 -31.81
CA ARG A 139 -24.17 15.22 -30.47
C ARG A 139 -23.43 16.39 -29.84
N LYS A 140 -24.16 17.22 -29.09
CA LYS A 140 -23.61 18.38 -28.38
C LYS A 140 -23.32 18.04 -26.92
N ILE A 141 -22.11 18.34 -26.47
CA ILE A 141 -21.69 18.25 -25.06
C ILE A 141 -21.47 19.68 -24.56
N ARG A 142 -22.33 20.15 -23.66
CA ARG A 142 -22.29 21.53 -23.15
C ARG A 142 -21.48 21.60 -21.86
N LEU A 143 -20.44 22.43 -21.87
CA LEU A 143 -19.50 22.59 -20.76
C LEU A 143 -19.61 24.00 -20.15
N ILE A 144 -19.75 24.08 -18.82
CA ILE A 144 -19.68 25.35 -18.09
C ILE A 144 -18.26 25.45 -17.50
N LEU A 145 -17.41 26.27 -18.13
CA LEU A 145 -15.98 26.31 -17.86
C LEU A 145 -15.56 27.58 -17.13
N ARG A 146 -14.46 27.48 -16.36
CA ARG A 146 -13.81 28.63 -15.72
C ARG A 146 -12.65 29.14 -16.56
N THR A 147 -12.56 30.45 -16.78
CA THR A 147 -11.43 31.03 -17.53
C THR A 147 -10.15 30.99 -16.69
N LYS A 148 -9.02 30.71 -17.33
CA LYS A 148 -7.69 30.67 -16.71
C LYS A 148 -6.66 31.26 -17.67
N GLU A 149 -5.68 32.01 -17.17
CA GLU A 149 -4.69 32.66 -18.04
C GLU A 149 -3.82 31.63 -18.77
N HIS A 150 -3.27 30.66 -18.02
CA HIS A 150 -2.44 29.57 -18.56
C HIS A 150 -2.88 28.21 -18.00
N LEU A 151 -3.18 27.25 -18.89
CA LEU A 151 -3.57 25.88 -18.50
C LEU A 151 -2.34 25.00 -18.23
N THR A 152 -1.43 24.91 -19.19
CA THR A 152 -0.16 24.16 -19.10
C THR A 152 0.83 24.64 -20.17
N VAL A 153 2.07 24.17 -20.12
CA VAL A 153 3.07 24.37 -21.18
C VAL A 153 2.72 23.57 -22.45
N PRO A 154 3.21 23.97 -23.64
CA PRO A 154 2.95 23.23 -24.87
C PRO A 154 3.35 21.74 -24.77
N CYS A 155 2.38 20.86 -25.02
CA CYS A 155 2.56 19.41 -25.00
C CYS A 155 3.35 18.99 -26.25
N PRO A 156 4.48 18.28 -26.10
CA PRO A 156 5.29 17.82 -27.24
C PRO A 156 4.56 16.72 -28.05
N PRO A 157 4.86 16.57 -29.35
CA PRO A 157 4.26 15.53 -30.18
C PRO A 157 4.72 14.13 -29.74
N ILE A 158 3.82 13.15 -29.83
CA ILE A 158 4.11 11.75 -29.47
C ILE A 158 4.82 11.05 -30.64
N ASN A 159 6.04 10.57 -30.39
CA ASN A 159 6.82 9.80 -31.35
C ASN A 159 6.55 8.30 -31.20
N PHE A 160 5.59 7.77 -31.96
CA PHE A 160 5.33 6.33 -32.04
C PHE A 160 6.49 5.56 -32.69
N THR A 161 6.91 4.45 -32.08
CA THR A 161 7.87 3.50 -32.65
C THR A 161 7.27 2.71 -33.82
N ALA A 162 8.09 1.89 -34.51
CA ALA A 162 7.59 0.99 -35.54
C ALA A 162 6.62 -0.06 -34.99
N GLU A 163 6.90 -0.56 -33.78
CA GLU A 163 6.08 -1.54 -33.06
C GLU A 163 4.73 -0.93 -32.65
N ASP A 164 4.73 0.29 -32.10
CA ASP A 164 3.49 1.01 -31.76
C ASP A 164 2.59 1.23 -32.99
N ARG A 165 3.18 1.60 -34.14
CA ARG A 165 2.43 1.80 -35.38
C ARG A 165 1.80 0.50 -35.87
N GLN A 166 2.54 -0.61 -35.81
CA GLN A 166 2.03 -1.93 -36.19
C GLN A 166 0.93 -2.41 -35.24
N PHE A 167 1.06 -2.14 -33.94
CA PHE A 167 0.04 -2.41 -32.93
C PHE A 167 -1.23 -1.58 -33.20
N LEU A 168 -1.12 -0.26 -33.36
CA LEU A 168 -2.28 0.60 -33.61
C LEU A 168 -3.01 0.23 -34.92
N GLN A 169 -2.26 -0.13 -35.96
CA GLN A 169 -2.82 -0.64 -37.22
C GLN A 169 -3.56 -1.97 -37.05
N SER A 170 -3.10 -2.89 -36.20
CA SER A 170 -3.77 -4.19 -35.99
C SER A 170 -5.12 -4.05 -35.27
N TYR A 171 -5.31 -2.99 -34.47
CA TYR A 171 -6.59 -2.60 -33.88
C TYR A 171 -7.41 -1.64 -34.76
N ASN A 172 -7.02 -1.44 -36.02
CA ASN A 172 -7.69 -0.57 -36.99
C ASN A 172 -7.78 0.92 -36.55
N ILE A 173 -6.87 1.36 -35.68
CA ILE A 173 -6.82 2.73 -35.17
C ILE A 173 -6.01 3.60 -36.13
N ARG A 174 -6.61 4.67 -36.64
CA ARG A 174 -5.98 5.56 -37.61
C ARG A 174 -4.93 6.43 -36.93
N LEU A 175 -3.67 6.31 -37.35
CA LEU A 175 -2.56 7.11 -36.85
C LEU A 175 -2.79 8.62 -37.08
N GLU A 176 -3.45 9.00 -38.18
CA GLU A 176 -3.78 10.42 -38.45
C GLU A 176 -4.71 11.04 -37.39
N SER A 177 -5.50 10.22 -36.68
CA SER A 177 -6.35 10.68 -35.56
C SER A 177 -5.68 10.66 -34.19
N LEU A 178 -4.42 10.19 -34.10
CA LEU A 178 -3.67 10.07 -32.84
C LEU A 178 -2.44 10.98 -32.77
N THR A 179 -1.84 11.33 -33.90
CA THR A 179 -0.67 12.23 -33.94
C THR A 179 -1.07 13.65 -34.29
N ILE A 180 -0.89 14.58 -33.35
CA ILE A 180 -0.66 15.98 -33.73
C ILE A 180 0.84 16.12 -34.02
N SER A 181 1.19 16.48 -35.26
CA SER A 181 2.57 16.48 -35.79
C SER A 181 3.47 17.60 -35.26
N ARG A 182 2.99 18.39 -34.30
CA ARG A 182 3.63 19.56 -33.71
C ARG A 182 3.28 19.65 -32.22
N ALA A 183 4.06 20.40 -31.45
CA ALA A 183 3.69 20.72 -30.09
C ALA A 183 2.37 21.53 -30.06
N VAL A 184 1.51 21.26 -29.09
CA VAL A 184 0.21 21.93 -28.93
C VAL A 184 0.01 22.48 -27.54
N THR A 185 -0.53 23.70 -27.46
CA THR A 185 -1.05 24.27 -26.21
C THR A 185 -2.52 23.87 -26.10
N PRO A 186 -2.96 23.21 -25.00
CA PRO A 186 -4.37 22.93 -24.78
C PRO A 186 -5.20 24.20 -24.63
N ASP A 187 -6.39 24.20 -25.22
CA ASP A 187 -7.39 25.27 -25.14
C ASP A 187 -8.30 25.09 -23.93
N ILE A 188 -8.67 23.85 -23.64
CA ILE A 188 -9.55 23.45 -22.54
C ILE A 188 -8.87 22.35 -21.75
N LEU A 189 -8.90 22.46 -20.42
CA LEU A 189 -8.56 21.38 -19.49
C LEU A 189 -9.87 20.78 -18.98
N VAL A 190 -10.09 19.51 -19.28
CA VAL A 190 -11.25 18.73 -18.82
C VAL A 190 -10.87 17.99 -17.54
N GLY A 191 -11.43 18.46 -16.43
CA GLY A 191 -11.36 17.80 -15.13
C GLY A 191 -12.42 16.70 -14.97
N ILE A 192 -12.41 16.07 -13.81
CA ILE A 192 -13.32 14.95 -13.46
C ILE A 192 -14.81 15.35 -13.49
N ASP A 193 -15.13 16.65 -13.51
CA ASP A 193 -16.49 17.19 -13.60
C ASP A 193 -17.15 16.97 -14.97
N TYR A 194 -16.38 16.78 -16.04
CA TYR A 194 -16.89 16.45 -17.38
C TYR A 194 -16.11 15.32 -18.09
N PHE A 195 -15.06 14.77 -17.47
CA PHE A 195 -14.19 13.74 -18.07
C PHE A 195 -14.99 12.54 -18.59
N TRP A 196 -15.92 12.00 -17.79
CA TRP A 196 -16.69 10.81 -18.18
C TRP A 196 -17.73 11.11 -19.26
N ASP A 197 -18.38 12.27 -19.23
CA ASP A 197 -19.32 12.70 -20.28
C ASP A 197 -18.67 12.78 -21.68
N ILE A 198 -17.35 13.01 -21.73
CA ILE A 198 -16.55 13.05 -22.95
C ILE A 198 -15.95 11.68 -23.32
N VAL A 199 -15.55 10.87 -22.33
CA VAL A 199 -14.83 9.61 -22.53
C VAL A 199 -15.76 8.39 -22.67
N THR A 200 -16.94 8.40 -22.06
CA THR A 200 -17.92 7.31 -22.16
C THR A 200 -19.11 7.70 -23.02
N SER A 201 -19.40 6.90 -24.05
CA SER A 201 -20.78 6.72 -24.52
C SER A 201 -21.57 5.89 -23.50
N ASP A 202 -22.88 5.76 -23.68
CA ASP A 202 -23.85 5.11 -22.76
C ASP A 202 -23.65 3.58 -22.54
N TYR A 203 -22.44 3.07 -22.69
CA TYR A 203 -22.07 1.67 -22.70
C TYR A 203 -21.13 1.33 -21.52
N ASP A 204 -21.71 1.01 -20.37
CA ASP A 204 -20.96 0.38 -19.27
C ASP A 204 -20.61 -1.07 -19.65
N PRO A 205 -19.32 -1.44 -19.78
CA PRO A 205 -18.91 -2.79 -20.16
C PRO A 205 -19.06 -3.83 -19.03
N HIS A 206 -19.53 -3.46 -17.84
CA HIS A 206 -19.66 -4.36 -16.69
C HIS A 206 -21.03 -4.30 -15.96
N PRO A 207 -22.11 -4.78 -16.61
CA PRO A 207 -23.34 -5.13 -15.88
C PRO A 207 -23.04 -6.17 -14.79
N SER A 208 -23.71 -6.07 -13.64
CA SER A 208 -23.52 -7.02 -12.54
C SER A 208 -24.07 -8.40 -12.89
N PHE A 209 -23.80 -9.37 -11.99
CA PHE A 209 -24.14 -10.78 -12.19
C PHE A 209 -25.65 -11.11 -12.18
N ASP A 210 -26.52 -10.12 -11.99
CA ASP A 210 -27.98 -10.29 -12.04
C ASP A 210 -28.61 -9.06 -12.71
N GLN A 211 -28.66 -9.09 -14.04
CA GLN A 211 -29.23 -8.00 -14.85
C GLN A 211 -30.72 -7.78 -14.56
N GLU A 212 -31.45 -8.77 -14.04
CA GLU A 212 -32.87 -8.62 -13.66
C GLU A 212 -33.02 -7.95 -12.29
N GLU A 213 -32.23 -8.33 -11.28
CA GLU A 213 -32.21 -7.63 -9.98
C GLU A 213 -31.73 -6.18 -10.16
N ASP A 214 -30.66 -5.94 -10.93
CA ASP A 214 -30.18 -4.59 -11.25
C ASP A 214 -31.22 -3.77 -12.01
N SER A 215 -31.81 -4.31 -13.09
CA SER A 215 -32.85 -3.61 -13.85
C SER A 215 -34.08 -3.30 -13.00
N ARG A 216 -34.42 -4.17 -12.05
CA ARG A 216 -35.52 -3.95 -11.10
C ARG A 216 -35.19 -2.87 -10.08
N ILE A 217 -33.96 -2.82 -9.56
CA ILE A 217 -33.50 -1.76 -8.65
C ILE A 217 -33.43 -0.41 -9.38
N LEU A 218 -32.93 -0.39 -10.63
CA LEU A 218 -32.90 0.81 -11.48
C LEU A 218 -34.30 1.32 -11.82
N ARG A 219 -35.25 0.43 -12.17
CA ARG A 219 -36.66 0.82 -12.33
C ARG A 219 -37.26 1.33 -11.03
N GLN A 220 -37.07 0.64 -9.90
CA GLN A 220 -37.56 1.14 -8.61
C GLN A 220 -36.96 2.52 -8.27
N PHE A 221 -35.68 2.75 -8.54
CA PHE A 221 -35.04 4.05 -8.38
C PHE A 221 -35.72 5.11 -9.25
N GLN A 222 -35.92 4.84 -10.55
CA GLN A 222 -36.56 5.76 -11.50
C GLN A 222 -38.03 6.02 -11.17
N ASP A 223 -38.81 4.98 -10.88
CA ASP A 223 -40.25 5.02 -10.58
C ASP A 223 -40.55 5.72 -9.24
N THR A 224 -39.58 5.79 -8.32
CA THR A 224 -39.75 6.39 -6.99
C THR A 224 -38.90 7.64 -6.75
N ALA A 225 -38.11 8.07 -7.73
CA ALA A 225 -37.36 9.31 -7.68
C ALA A 225 -38.31 10.51 -7.89
N ILE A 226 -38.48 11.32 -6.86
CA ILE A 226 -39.26 12.56 -6.88
C ILE A 226 -38.37 13.72 -6.43
N GLU A 227 -38.43 14.84 -7.14
CA GLU A 227 -37.76 16.06 -6.74
C GLU A 227 -38.71 16.90 -5.87
N ILE A 228 -38.29 17.24 -4.65
CA ILE A 228 -39.00 18.12 -3.74
C ILE A 228 -37.98 19.14 -3.22
N ASP A 229 -38.29 20.44 -3.36
CA ASP A 229 -37.44 21.55 -2.91
C ASP A 229 -35.97 21.45 -3.35
N GLY A 230 -35.73 21.02 -4.59
CA GLY A 230 -34.39 20.85 -5.17
C GLY A 230 -33.60 19.63 -4.67
N HIS A 231 -34.24 18.74 -3.90
CA HIS A 231 -33.66 17.52 -3.38
C HIS A 231 -34.34 16.29 -4.01
N LEU A 232 -33.53 15.29 -4.40
CA LEU A 232 -34.03 14.04 -4.95
C LEU A 232 -34.36 13.06 -3.83
N TYR A 233 -35.64 12.76 -3.63
CA TYR A 233 -36.12 11.72 -2.73
C TYR A 233 -36.35 10.43 -3.52
N VAL A 234 -35.82 9.31 -3.05
CA VAL A 234 -35.95 8.00 -3.71
C VAL A 234 -36.28 6.93 -2.67
N GLN A 235 -37.13 5.97 -3.02
CA GLN A 235 -37.46 4.88 -2.10
C GLN A 235 -36.31 3.87 -1.98
N PHE A 236 -36.00 3.46 -0.76
CA PHE A 236 -34.98 2.43 -0.53
C PHE A 236 -35.35 1.08 -1.20
N PRO A 237 -34.38 0.40 -1.85
CA PRO A 237 -34.59 -0.94 -2.41
C PRO A 237 -34.63 -1.99 -1.31
N TRP A 238 -35.80 -2.58 -1.06
CA TRP A 238 -36.01 -3.58 -0.02
C TRP A 238 -35.94 -5.01 -0.58
N LYS A 239 -35.20 -5.89 0.09
CA LYS A 239 -35.18 -7.32 -0.25
C LYS A 239 -36.50 -7.99 0.12
N SER A 240 -37.12 -8.65 -0.84
CA SER A 240 -38.47 -9.23 -0.74
C SER A 240 -38.58 -10.43 0.22
N SER A 241 -37.46 -11.08 0.56
CA SER A 241 -37.42 -12.38 1.27
C SER A 241 -36.77 -12.34 2.66
N HIS A 242 -36.79 -11.19 3.35
CA HIS A 242 -36.17 -11.08 4.68
C HIS A 242 -37.06 -11.68 5.79
N PRO A 243 -36.56 -12.60 6.65
CA PRO A 243 -37.32 -13.12 7.80
C PRO A 243 -37.73 -12.01 8.77
N ARG A 244 -38.81 -12.25 9.53
CA ARG A 244 -39.25 -11.33 10.59
C ARG A 244 -38.15 -11.17 11.64
N LEU A 245 -37.78 -9.93 11.92
CA LEU A 245 -36.96 -9.59 13.09
C LEU A 245 -37.79 -9.80 14.36
N ALA A 246 -37.15 -10.23 15.45
CA ALA A 246 -37.80 -10.30 16.75
C ALA A 246 -37.86 -8.91 17.38
N ASP A 247 -38.91 -8.64 18.17
CA ASP A 247 -38.95 -7.46 19.04
C ASP A 247 -37.71 -7.44 19.94
N ASN A 248 -37.05 -6.29 20.02
CA ASN A 248 -35.87 -6.03 20.83
C ASN A 248 -36.03 -4.80 21.75
N LYS A 249 -37.25 -4.29 21.96
CA LYS A 249 -37.54 -3.07 22.76
C LYS A 249 -36.89 -3.08 24.13
N LEU A 250 -37.11 -4.15 24.91
CA LEU A 250 -36.59 -4.26 26.27
C LEU A 250 -35.05 -4.37 26.30
N LEU A 251 -34.41 -4.88 25.25
CA LEU A 251 -32.94 -4.85 25.10
C LEU A 251 -32.44 -3.42 24.87
N ALA A 252 -33.07 -2.67 23.97
CA ALA A 252 -32.74 -1.27 23.72
C ALA A 252 -32.93 -0.41 25.00
N LEU A 253 -34.07 -0.56 25.67
CA LEU A 253 -34.39 0.12 26.93
C LEU A 253 -33.36 -0.17 28.03
N LYS A 254 -32.95 -1.43 28.20
CA LYS A 254 -31.93 -1.79 29.21
C LYS A 254 -30.54 -1.22 28.89
N ARG A 255 -30.21 -0.99 27.62
CA ARG A 255 -28.97 -0.27 27.23
C ARG A 255 -29.07 1.22 27.50
N LEU A 256 -30.23 1.85 27.24
CA LEU A 256 -30.51 3.24 27.62
C LEU A 256 -30.44 3.45 29.14
N GLU A 257 -31.07 2.57 29.94
CA GLU A 257 -30.97 2.60 31.42
C GLU A 257 -29.50 2.53 31.90
N SER A 258 -28.70 1.65 31.28
CA SER A 258 -27.28 1.49 31.62
C SER A 258 -26.47 2.75 31.26
N GLN A 259 -26.70 3.31 30.08
CA GLN A 259 -26.07 4.55 29.64
C GLN A 259 -26.44 5.72 30.56
N TYR A 260 -27.72 5.88 30.90
CA TYR A 260 -28.19 6.89 31.86
C TYR A 260 -27.46 6.76 33.20
N ARG A 261 -27.43 5.56 33.81
CA ARG A 261 -26.69 5.30 35.06
C ARG A 261 -25.20 5.68 34.95
N SER A 262 -24.57 5.46 33.81
CA SER A 262 -23.16 5.84 33.58
C SER A 262 -22.95 7.36 33.43
N PHE A 263 -24.00 8.12 33.08
CA PHE A 263 -23.95 9.58 32.89
C PHE A 263 -24.47 10.35 34.12
N VAL A 264 -25.16 9.70 35.07
CA VAL A 264 -25.54 10.30 36.38
C VAL A 264 -24.31 10.87 37.12
N THR A 265 -23.13 10.26 36.96
CA THR A 265 -21.87 10.76 37.55
C THR A 265 -21.15 11.81 36.69
N LYS A 266 -21.70 12.19 35.53
CA LYS A 266 -21.09 13.10 34.53
C LYS A 266 -22.14 14.05 33.93
N PRO A 267 -22.63 15.06 34.68
CA PRO A 267 -23.76 15.90 34.26
C PRO A 267 -23.56 16.61 32.91
N ASP A 268 -22.35 17.09 32.62
CA ASP A 268 -22.05 17.80 31.37
C ASP A 268 -22.15 16.88 30.15
N LEU A 269 -21.80 15.60 30.33
CA LEU A 269 -21.92 14.57 29.29
C LEU A 269 -23.39 14.19 29.03
N TRP A 270 -24.22 14.16 30.08
CA TRP A 270 -25.66 13.99 29.94
C TRP A 270 -26.29 15.16 29.19
N ARG A 271 -25.96 16.42 29.54
CA ARG A 271 -26.49 17.60 28.83
C ARG A 271 -26.11 17.59 27.35
N LEU A 272 -24.84 17.31 27.02
CA LEU A 272 -24.38 17.26 25.63
C LEU A 272 -25.02 16.11 24.84
N TYR A 273 -25.25 14.96 25.49
CA TYR A 273 -25.97 13.84 24.88
C TYR A 273 -27.43 14.21 24.59
N ALA A 274 -28.15 14.76 25.58
CA ALA A 274 -29.53 15.21 25.41
C ALA A 274 -29.64 16.25 24.28
N SER A 275 -28.81 17.31 24.29
CA SER A 275 -28.83 18.33 23.24
C SER A 275 -28.48 17.80 21.85
N THR A 276 -27.82 16.64 21.74
CA THR A 276 -27.57 15.99 20.45
C THR A 276 -28.79 15.20 19.95
N ILE A 277 -29.61 14.67 20.86
CA ILE A 277 -30.91 14.06 20.53
C ILE A 277 -31.91 15.17 20.17
N ASP A 278 -31.94 16.27 20.92
CA ASP A 278 -32.77 17.45 20.62
C ASP A 278 -32.40 18.03 19.23
N ASP A 279 -31.11 18.20 18.92
CA ASP A 279 -30.62 18.62 17.61
C ASP A 279 -31.02 17.66 16.47
N TYR A 280 -31.18 16.36 16.74
CA TYR A 280 -31.69 15.41 15.76
C TYR A 280 -33.20 15.54 15.56
N LEU A 281 -33.95 15.87 16.60
CA LEU A 281 -35.40 16.11 16.54
C LEU A 281 -35.69 17.42 15.79
N ASP A 282 -34.98 18.51 16.13
CA ASP A 282 -35.08 19.82 15.48
C ASP A 282 -34.75 19.76 13.98
N LYS A 283 -33.82 18.88 13.58
CA LYS A 283 -33.44 18.64 12.18
C LYS A 283 -34.32 17.64 11.44
N GLY A 284 -35.33 17.04 12.09
CA GLY A 284 -36.16 15.99 11.50
C GLY A 284 -35.40 14.70 11.15
N ILE A 285 -34.27 14.44 11.83
CA ILE A 285 -33.49 13.19 11.68
C ILE A 285 -34.16 12.06 12.49
N ILE A 286 -34.85 12.42 13.58
CA ILE A 286 -35.69 11.55 14.39
C ILE A 286 -37.04 12.23 14.63
N GLU A 287 -38.05 11.45 15.00
CA GLU A 287 -39.39 11.91 15.37
C GLU A 287 -39.86 11.18 16.64
N GLU A 288 -40.82 11.76 17.37
CA GLU A 288 -41.49 11.08 18.49
C GLU A 288 -42.58 10.14 17.94
N VAL A 289 -42.61 8.88 18.40
CA VAL A 289 -43.49 7.85 17.85
C VAL A 289 -44.38 7.25 18.93
N ASP A 290 -45.69 7.20 18.68
CA ASP A 290 -46.65 6.55 19.57
C ASP A 290 -46.47 5.03 19.59
N GLU A 291 -46.25 4.48 20.78
CA GLU A 291 -46.07 3.03 21.00
C GLU A 291 -47.30 2.19 20.62
N HIS A 292 -48.49 2.80 20.48
CA HIS A 292 -49.78 2.11 20.32
C HIS A 292 -50.29 2.04 18.87
N HIS A 293 -49.66 2.75 17.92
CA HIS A 293 -50.16 2.89 16.53
C HIS A 293 -49.52 1.92 15.51
N PHE A 294 -48.73 0.94 15.95
CA PHE A 294 -48.04 0.01 15.05
C PHE A 294 -48.91 -1.17 14.60
N ASP A 295 -49.84 -0.92 13.68
CA ASP A 295 -50.65 -1.95 13.03
C ASP A 295 -49.77 -2.92 12.19
N ASN A 296 -49.53 -4.13 12.70
CA ASN A 296 -48.94 -5.28 11.97
C ASN A 296 -47.57 -5.09 11.29
N HIS A 297 -46.87 -3.96 11.49
CA HIS A 297 -45.60 -3.65 10.84
C HIS A 297 -44.35 -4.05 11.65
N ARG A 298 -43.20 -4.08 10.96
CA ARG A 298 -41.94 -4.68 11.42
C ARG A 298 -41.15 -3.73 12.32
N VAL A 299 -41.60 -3.53 13.56
CA VAL A 299 -40.93 -2.64 14.52
C VAL A 299 -39.61 -3.27 15.01
N TYR A 300 -38.54 -2.47 15.02
CA TYR A 300 -37.23 -2.85 15.58
C TYR A 300 -36.56 -1.62 16.21
N TYR A 301 -36.19 -1.72 17.48
CA TYR A 301 -35.66 -0.63 18.28
C TYR A 301 -34.14 -0.65 18.24
N ILE A 302 -33.51 0.33 17.58
CA ILE A 302 -32.04 0.36 17.47
C ILE A 302 -31.46 0.98 18.75
N PRO A 303 -30.72 0.23 19.59
CA PRO A 303 -30.08 0.83 20.76
C PRO A 303 -28.98 1.79 20.31
N HIS A 304 -28.81 2.89 21.01
CA HIS A 304 -27.76 3.86 20.74
C HIS A 304 -26.85 4.05 21.96
N GLN A 305 -25.65 4.59 21.74
CA GLN A 305 -24.71 4.98 22.79
C GLN A 305 -23.95 6.24 22.39
N ALA A 306 -23.60 7.09 23.35
CA ALA A 306 -22.71 8.21 23.08
C ALA A 306 -21.25 7.74 22.99
N VAL A 307 -20.55 8.20 21.96
CA VAL A 307 -19.11 8.04 21.79
C VAL A 307 -18.47 9.43 21.85
N ILE A 308 -17.56 9.61 22.80
CA ILE A 308 -16.77 10.84 22.92
C ILE A 308 -15.63 10.76 21.92
N LYS A 309 -15.44 11.79 21.11
CA LYS A 309 -14.26 11.96 20.25
C LYS A 309 -13.61 13.29 20.59
N GLU A 310 -12.69 13.26 21.55
CA GLU A 310 -12.01 14.45 22.08
C GLU A 310 -11.21 15.21 21.00
N SER A 311 -10.84 14.53 19.91
CA SER A 311 -10.18 15.10 18.73
C SER A 311 -11.12 15.71 17.68
N SER A 312 -12.44 15.74 17.90
CA SER A 312 -13.42 16.30 16.96
C SER A 312 -13.55 17.82 17.10
N THR A 313 -13.32 18.55 16.01
CA THR A 313 -13.43 20.02 15.94
C THR A 313 -14.88 20.53 15.93
N THR A 314 -15.85 19.71 15.49
CA THR A 314 -17.24 20.14 15.25
C THR A 314 -18.23 19.64 16.31
N THR A 315 -18.05 18.43 16.83
CA THR A 315 -18.93 17.87 17.88
C THR A 315 -18.16 16.88 18.73
N LYS A 316 -17.96 17.19 20.02
CA LYS A 316 -17.13 16.38 20.96
C LYS A 316 -17.78 15.03 21.34
N LEU A 317 -19.07 14.88 21.07
CA LEU A 317 -19.88 13.69 21.34
C LEU A 317 -20.66 13.33 20.09
N ARG A 318 -20.72 12.05 19.75
CA ARG A 318 -21.54 11.50 18.67
C ARG A 318 -22.45 10.40 19.22
N VAL A 319 -23.73 10.45 18.87
CA VAL A 319 -24.66 9.33 19.13
C VAL A 319 -24.43 8.26 18.05
N VAL A 320 -24.20 7.03 18.47
CA VAL A 320 -23.93 5.88 17.59
C VAL A 320 -25.01 4.83 17.78
N PHE A 321 -25.72 4.51 16.70
CA PHE A 321 -26.79 3.53 16.64
C PHE A 321 -26.24 2.12 16.35
N ASP A 322 -26.58 1.13 17.17
CA ASP A 322 -26.14 -0.27 17.07
C ASP A 322 -27.23 -1.16 16.47
N ALA A 323 -27.41 -1.05 15.15
CA ALA A 323 -28.38 -1.84 14.38
C ALA A 323 -28.11 -3.37 14.42
N SER A 324 -26.97 -3.81 14.96
CA SER A 324 -26.62 -5.24 15.09
C SER A 324 -27.13 -5.89 16.38
N SER A 325 -27.63 -5.09 17.33
CA SER A 325 -28.04 -5.54 18.66
C SER A 325 -29.37 -6.30 18.64
N HIS A 326 -29.35 -7.57 19.03
CA HIS A 326 -30.47 -8.53 18.93
C HIS A 326 -30.54 -9.45 20.17
N TYR A 327 -31.66 -10.12 20.39
CA TYR A 327 -31.79 -11.14 21.43
C TYR A 327 -31.05 -12.44 21.10
N LYS A 328 -30.61 -13.16 22.14
CA LYS A 328 -29.93 -14.46 22.01
C LYS A 328 -30.79 -15.45 21.23
N GLY A 329 -30.37 -15.81 20.02
CA GLY A 329 -31.06 -16.74 19.13
C GLY A 329 -31.98 -16.10 18.08
N ALA A 330 -32.18 -14.78 18.11
CA ALA A 330 -32.87 -14.04 17.06
C ALA A 330 -31.94 -13.79 15.85
N PRO A 331 -32.47 -13.65 14.62
CA PRO A 331 -31.68 -13.20 13.47
C PRO A 331 -31.14 -11.78 13.70
N SER A 332 -29.91 -11.54 13.27
CA SER A 332 -29.21 -10.26 13.45
C SER A 332 -28.78 -9.65 12.12
N VAL A 333 -28.64 -8.32 12.11
CA VAL A 333 -27.97 -7.61 11.02
C VAL A 333 -26.47 -7.93 11.12
N SER A 334 -25.94 -8.70 10.17
CA SER A 334 -24.60 -9.28 10.27
C SER A 334 -23.50 -8.22 10.32
N LEU A 335 -22.69 -8.21 11.39
CA LEU A 335 -21.56 -7.29 11.53
C LEU A 335 -20.43 -7.67 10.57
N LEU A 336 -20.25 -6.86 9.52
CA LEU A 336 -19.11 -6.90 8.57
C LEU A 336 -18.83 -8.28 7.92
N GLY A 337 -19.84 -9.16 7.90
CA GLY A 337 -19.76 -10.47 7.24
C GLY A 337 -19.10 -11.60 8.03
N LEU A 338 -18.70 -11.37 9.28
CA LEU A 338 -18.29 -12.43 10.22
C LEU A 338 -19.53 -13.14 10.80
N GLN A 339 -19.38 -14.40 11.20
CA GLN A 339 -20.45 -15.18 11.84
C GLN A 339 -20.15 -15.36 13.33
N TRP A 340 -21.13 -15.09 14.20
CA TRP A 340 -21.00 -15.30 15.65
C TRP A 340 -21.92 -16.44 16.11
N ASP A 341 -21.32 -17.47 16.69
CA ASP A 341 -22.02 -18.55 17.38
C ASP A 341 -22.31 -18.12 18.82
N VAL A 342 -23.47 -17.46 19.00
CA VAL A 342 -23.94 -16.93 20.30
C VAL A 342 -24.15 -18.04 21.34
N SER A 343 -24.25 -19.31 20.93
CA SER A 343 -24.44 -20.43 21.85
C SER A 343 -23.14 -20.86 22.54
N LYS A 344 -22.02 -20.79 21.83
CA LYS A 344 -20.67 -21.19 22.29
C LYS A 344 -19.73 -20.00 22.54
N ASP A 345 -20.20 -18.80 22.22
CA ASP A 345 -19.45 -17.54 22.17
C ASP A 345 -18.20 -17.55 21.26
N LEU A 346 -18.35 -18.17 20.08
CA LEU A 346 -17.26 -18.34 19.10
C LEU A 346 -17.50 -17.51 17.84
N ILE A 347 -16.47 -16.84 17.34
CA ILE A 347 -16.44 -16.22 16.01
C ILE A 347 -16.03 -17.30 14.99
N ARG A 348 -16.80 -17.38 13.90
CA ARG A 348 -16.48 -18.14 12.69
C ARG A 348 -16.15 -17.14 11.57
N ILE A 349 -14.99 -17.30 10.95
CA ILE A 349 -14.52 -16.43 9.87
C ILE A 349 -14.76 -17.17 8.54
N PRO A 350 -15.75 -16.77 7.72
CA PRO A 350 -16.05 -17.46 6.48
C PRO A 350 -15.02 -17.11 5.39
N ILE A 351 -14.30 -18.11 4.88
CA ILE A 351 -13.42 -17.96 3.71
C ILE A 351 -14.29 -17.82 2.45
N ARG A 352 -14.53 -16.58 2.01
CA ARG A 352 -15.41 -16.28 0.87
C ARG A 352 -14.68 -16.35 -0.48
N THR A 353 -13.35 -16.29 -0.47
CA THR A 353 -12.45 -16.40 -1.63
C THR A 353 -12.78 -17.60 -2.51
N LEU A 354 -13.16 -18.74 -1.90
CA LEU A 354 -13.55 -19.99 -2.57
C LEU A 354 -14.75 -19.85 -3.52
N ARG A 355 -15.64 -18.88 -3.29
CA ARG A 355 -16.94 -18.77 -3.98
C ARG A 355 -16.89 -17.88 -5.22
N LYS A 356 -15.70 -17.46 -5.66
CA LYS A 356 -15.53 -16.48 -6.74
C LYS A 356 -14.73 -17.11 -7.88
N LYS A 357 -15.31 -17.07 -9.08
CA LYS A 357 -14.60 -17.39 -10.32
C LYS A 357 -13.50 -16.34 -10.52
N VAL A 358 -12.28 -16.79 -10.79
CA VAL A 358 -11.12 -15.94 -11.08
C VAL A 358 -10.62 -16.24 -12.48
N ILE A 359 -10.51 -15.18 -13.27
CA ILE A 359 -10.12 -15.20 -14.69
C ILE A 359 -9.18 -14.04 -15.05
N SER A 360 -8.98 -13.07 -14.16
CA SER A 360 -8.25 -11.82 -14.42
C SER A 360 -7.73 -11.20 -13.11
N LYS A 361 -6.84 -10.21 -13.21
CA LYS A 361 -6.26 -9.52 -12.03
C LYS A 361 -7.34 -8.87 -11.17
N ARG A 362 -8.35 -8.24 -11.77
CA ARG A 362 -9.51 -7.63 -11.08
C ARG A 362 -10.33 -8.70 -10.34
N THR A 363 -10.63 -9.82 -10.98
CA THR A 363 -11.43 -10.89 -10.35
C THR A 363 -10.66 -11.62 -9.24
N ALA A 364 -9.35 -11.81 -9.39
CA ALA A 364 -8.48 -12.32 -8.33
C ALA A 364 -8.46 -11.42 -7.09
N LEU A 365 -8.29 -10.10 -7.29
CA LEU A 365 -8.31 -9.13 -6.20
C LEU A 365 -9.69 -9.08 -5.51
N LYS A 366 -10.78 -9.08 -6.29
CA LYS A 366 -12.16 -9.14 -5.80
C LYS A 366 -12.43 -10.41 -4.99
N ALA A 367 -11.87 -11.55 -5.41
CA ALA A 367 -11.98 -12.81 -4.68
C ALA A 367 -11.22 -12.77 -3.35
N PHE A 368 -9.96 -12.32 -3.36
CA PHE A 368 -9.14 -12.13 -2.17
C PHE A 368 -9.80 -11.18 -1.15
N ALA A 369 -10.20 -9.99 -1.59
CA ALA A 369 -10.82 -8.97 -0.74
C ALA A 369 -12.23 -9.34 -0.24
N SER A 370 -12.86 -10.39 -0.80
CA SER A 370 -14.17 -10.85 -0.33
C SER A 370 -14.14 -11.49 1.06
N THR A 371 -12.96 -11.94 1.52
CA THR A 371 -12.78 -12.50 2.87
C THR A 371 -12.33 -11.38 3.82
N PHE A 372 -13.26 -10.89 4.65
CA PHE A 372 -12.99 -9.84 5.62
C PHE A 372 -12.28 -10.41 6.87
N ASP A 373 -11.03 -9.99 7.08
CA ASP A 373 -10.18 -10.41 8.21
C ASP A 373 -9.48 -9.19 8.84
N PRO A 374 -10.19 -8.42 9.69
CA PRO A 374 -9.67 -7.18 10.27
C PRO A 374 -8.57 -7.40 11.31
N LEU A 375 -8.52 -8.59 11.92
CA LEU A 375 -7.53 -8.97 12.93
C LEU A 375 -6.34 -9.73 12.32
N GLY A 376 -6.34 -10.00 11.01
CA GLY A 376 -5.27 -10.72 10.31
C GLY A 376 -5.15 -12.20 10.71
N ILE A 377 -6.15 -12.77 11.36
CA ILE A 377 -6.18 -14.14 11.91
C ILE A 377 -6.01 -15.19 10.79
N LEU A 378 -6.43 -14.87 9.57
CA LEU A 378 -6.29 -15.72 8.39
C LEU A 378 -4.98 -15.48 7.63
N SER A 379 -4.04 -14.67 8.14
CA SER A 379 -2.75 -14.39 7.48
C SER A 379 -2.03 -15.63 6.95
N PRO A 380 -1.92 -16.77 7.68
CA PRO A 380 -1.27 -17.98 7.16
C PRO A 380 -1.98 -18.61 5.96
N PHE A 381 -3.31 -18.51 5.90
CA PHE A 381 -4.10 -19.10 4.83
C PHE A 381 -4.18 -18.17 3.61
N LEU A 382 -4.11 -16.86 3.82
CA LEU A 382 -4.23 -15.83 2.79
C LEU A 382 -2.87 -15.32 2.24
N ALA A 383 -1.75 -15.66 2.88
CA ALA A 383 -0.41 -15.30 2.41
C ALA A 383 -0.10 -15.79 0.97
N PRO A 384 -0.40 -17.04 0.57
CA PRO A 384 -0.18 -17.50 -0.81
C PRO A 384 -0.96 -16.70 -1.86
N PHE A 385 -2.15 -16.21 -1.51
CA PHE A 385 -2.98 -15.37 -2.39
C PHE A 385 -2.40 -13.95 -2.55
N LYS A 386 -1.81 -13.37 -1.49
CA LYS A 386 -1.06 -12.11 -1.61
C LYS A 386 0.14 -12.26 -2.55
N ILE A 387 0.87 -13.36 -2.44
CA ILE A 387 2.02 -13.67 -3.29
C ILE A 387 1.57 -13.89 -4.75
N PHE A 388 0.50 -14.66 -4.97
CA PHE A 388 -0.10 -14.85 -6.30
C PHE A 388 -0.47 -13.51 -6.95
N LEU A 389 -1.18 -12.64 -6.23
CA LEU A 389 -1.53 -11.31 -6.74
C LEU A 389 -0.27 -10.52 -7.12
N GLN A 390 0.76 -10.50 -6.28
CA GLN A 390 2.03 -9.84 -6.58
C GLN A 390 2.72 -10.43 -7.83
N ASP A 391 2.65 -11.74 -8.05
CA ASP A 391 3.16 -12.37 -9.28
C ASP A 391 2.40 -11.90 -10.52
N MET A 392 1.06 -11.72 -10.44
CA MET A 392 0.27 -11.20 -11.57
C MET A 392 0.64 -9.75 -11.91
N TRP A 393 1.02 -8.94 -10.91
CA TRP A 393 1.57 -7.60 -11.14
C TRP A 393 2.97 -7.63 -11.77
N ILE A 394 3.80 -8.64 -11.46
CA ILE A 394 5.14 -8.80 -12.05
C ILE A 394 5.05 -9.33 -13.49
N LYS A 395 4.07 -10.19 -13.79
CA LYS A 395 3.72 -10.62 -15.15
C LYS A 395 3.12 -9.49 -16.02
N SER A 396 2.88 -8.31 -15.47
CA SER A 396 2.37 -7.12 -16.18
C SER A 396 0.98 -7.28 -16.84
N TYR A 397 0.15 -8.25 -16.40
CA TYR A 397 -1.26 -8.30 -16.77
C TYR A 397 -1.97 -6.97 -16.45
N GLN A 398 -2.84 -6.50 -17.34
CA GLN A 398 -3.80 -5.43 -17.07
C GLN A 398 -4.90 -5.92 -16.11
N TRP A 399 -5.87 -5.06 -15.81
CA TRP A 399 -6.91 -5.37 -14.83
C TRP A 399 -7.83 -6.52 -15.28
N ASP A 400 -8.19 -6.54 -16.56
CA ASP A 400 -9.23 -7.40 -17.09
C ASP A 400 -8.73 -8.40 -18.15
N ASP A 401 -7.41 -8.43 -18.39
CA ASP A 401 -6.77 -9.45 -19.20
C ASP A 401 -7.12 -10.85 -18.68
N PRO A 402 -7.44 -11.81 -19.58
CA PRO A 402 -7.62 -13.19 -19.20
C PRO A 402 -6.28 -13.79 -18.76
N PHE A 403 -6.29 -14.46 -17.61
CA PHE A 403 -5.16 -15.24 -17.13
C PHE A 403 -4.90 -16.46 -18.01
N GLU A 404 -3.61 -16.79 -18.19
CA GLU A 404 -3.15 -18.07 -18.73
C GLU A 404 -3.73 -19.25 -17.91
N ASP A 405 -3.98 -20.38 -18.58
CA ASP A 405 -4.48 -21.61 -17.93
C ASP A 405 -3.61 -22.06 -16.75
N ALA A 406 -2.29 -21.82 -16.80
CA ALA A 406 -1.36 -22.11 -15.72
C ALA A 406 -1.64 -21.26 -14.46
N ASP A 407 -1.98 -19.98 -14.62
CA ASP A 407 -2.32 -19.10 -13.49
C ASP A 407 -3.71 -19.40 -12.94
N ILE A 408 -4.67 -19.74 -13.81
CA ILE A 408 -6.00 -20.24 -13.41
C ILE A 408 -5.87 -21.55 -12.62
N ALA A 409 -5.04 -22.49 -13.08
CA ALA A 409 -4.77 -23.75 -12.39
C ALA A 409 -4.07 -23.51 -11.03
N ARG A 410 -3.11 -22.59 -10.97
CA ARG A 410 -2.45 -22.19 -9.72
C ARG A 410 -3.44 -21.58 -8.73
N TRP A 411 -4.37 -20.71 -9.17
CA TRP A 411 -5.42 -20.18 -8.31
C TRP A 411 -6.36 -21.29 -7.81
N LYS A 412 -6.78 -22.22 -8.67
CA LYS A 412 -7.63 -23.37 -8.27
C LYS A 412 -6.95 -24.20 -7.18
N LYS A 413 -5.67 -24.53 -7.33
CA LYS A 413 -4.90 -25.25 -6.30
C LYS A 413 -4.86 -24.49 -4.96
N LEU A 414 -4.62 -23.18 -4.99
CA LEU A 414 -4.66 -22.36 -3.77
C LEU A 414 -6.06 -22.34 -3.13
N ALA A 415 -7.13 -22.41 -3.93
CA ALA A 415 -8.50 -22.53 -3.42
C ALA A 415 -8.77 -23.93 -2.82
N GLU A 416 -8.26 -25.00 -3.42
CA GLU A 416 -8.32 -26.37 -2.87
C GLU A 416 -7.64 -26.45 -1.49
N ASP A 417 -6.48 -25.80 -1.33
CA ASP A 417 -5.78 -25.65 -0.05
C ASP A 417 -6.62 -24.93 1.04
N LEU A 418 -7.69 -24.23 0.68
CA LEU A 418 -8.59 -23.51 1.61
C LEU A 418 -9.93 -24.23 1.91
N VAL A 419 -10.15 -25.45 1.40
CA VAL A 419 -11.44 -26.16 1.53
C VAL A 419 -11.75 -26.64 2.96
N HIS A 420 -10.75 -26.89 3.80
CA HIS A 420 -10.97 -27.43 5.14
C HIS A 420 -11.43 -26.35 6.14
N PRO A 421 -12.35 -26.67 7.06
CA PRO A 421 -12.84 -25.70 8.04
C PRO A 421 -11.74 -25.35 9.07
N ILE A 422 -11.45 -24.06 9.18
CA ILE A 422 -10.58 -23.51 10.22
C ILE A 422 -11.24 -23.60 11.62
N PRO A 423 -10.44 -23.68 12.70
CA PRO A 423 -10.94 -23.51 14.07
C PRO A 423 -11.74 -22.23 14.25
N SER A 424 -12.81 -22.30 15.06
CA SER A 424 -13.54 -21.10 15.49
C SER A 424 -12.77 -20.42 16.64
N VAL A 425 -12.76 -19.09 16.65
CA VAL A 425 -11.98 -18.29 17.62
C VAL A 425 -12.92 -17.82 18.73
N PRO A 426 -12.57 -17.93 20.03
CA PRO A 426 -13.39 -17.38 21.10
C PRO A 426 -13.55 -15.85 20.94
N ARG A 427 -14.80 -15.35 21.04
CA ARG A 427 -15.06 -13.90 21.02
C ARG A 427 -14.53 -13.23 22.29
N CYS A 428 -14.67 -13.91 23.42
CA CYS A 428 -14.17 -13.47 24.71
C CYS A 428 -12.88 -14.23 25.06
N LEU A 429 -11.74 -13.56 25.00
CA LEU A 429 -10.43 -14.16 25.28
C LEU A 429 -10.10 -14.23 26.78
N ILE A 430 -10.80 -13.44 27.60
CA ILE A 430 -10.64 -13.36 29.06
C ILE A 430 -11.99 -13.71 29.70
N PRO A 431 -12.28 -15.00 29.96
CA PRO A 431 -13.54 -15.40 30.57
C PRO A 431 -13.60 -14.94 32.03
N SER A 432 -14.70 -14.27 32.41
CA SER A 432 -14.86 -13.57 33.70
C SER A 432 -14.75 -14.43 34.98
N ALA A 433 -14.68 -15.76 34.85
CA ALA A 433 -14.52 -16.68 35.98
C ALA A 433 -13.07 -16.79 36.48
N ASP A 434 -12.10 -16.67 35.58
CA ASP A 434 -10.67 -16.59 35.91
C ASP A 434 -10.22 -15.15 35.71
N SER A 435 -10.35 -14.31 36.74
CA SER A 435 -9.75 -12.96 36.71
C SER A 435 -8.22 -13.11 36.76
N PRO A 436 -7.49 -12.86 35.65
CA PRO A 436 -6.05 -12.98 35.64
C PRO A 436 -5.47 -11.88 36.52
N VAL A 437 -4.47 -12.23 37.31
CA VAL A 437 -3.74 -11.26 38.14
C VAL A 437 -2.87 -10.37 37.26
N ASP A 438 -2.49 -10.85 36.08
CA ASP A 438 -1.54 -10.18 35.22
C ASP A 438 -1.68 -10.50 33.72
N TYR A 439 -1.32 -9.53 32.89
CA TYR A 439 -1.39 -9.57 31.43
C TYR A 439 -0.07 -9.15 30.78
N GLU A 440 0.45 -10.00 29.89
CA GLU A 440 1.66 -9.73 29.12
C GLU A 440 1.37 -9.86 27.62
N LEU A 441 2.08 -9.10 26.79
CA LEU A 441 2.02 -9.25 25.33
C LEU A 441 3.24 -10.03 24.82
N CYS A 442 3.01 -11.08 24.05
CA CYS A 442 4.06 -11.86 23.38
C CYS A 442 3.90 -11.69 21.87
N VAL A 443 4.86 -11.03 21.21
CA VAL A 443 4.83 -10.82 19.76
C VAL A 443 5.93 -11.61 19.06
N PHE A 444 5.59 -12.19 17.92
CA PHE A 444 6.51 -12.94 17.07
C PHE A 444 6.56 -12.28 15.69
N GLY A 445 7.76 -12.06 15.16
CA GLY A 445 7.99 -11.63 13.78
C GLY A 445 8.64 -12.74 12.96
N ASP A 446 8.35 -12.80 11.67
CA ASP A 446 9.00 -13.71 10.72
C ASP A 446 9.03 -13.10 9.30
N ALA A 447 10.00 -13.51 8.49
CA ALA A 447 10.09 -13.09 7.09
C ALA A 447 10.46 -14.23 6.12
N SER A 448 9.73 -14.29 5.01
CA SER A 448 10.14 -14.99 3.80
C SER A 448 10.66 -13.99 2.75
N LYS A 449 11.25 -14.49 1.65
CA LYS A 449 11.77 -13.67 0.54
C LYS A 449 10.74 -12.71 -0.09
N ARG A 450 9.44 -12.99 0.05
CA ARG A 450 8.35 -12.26 -0.64
C ARG A 450 7.33 -11.64 0.31
N LEU A 451 7.28 -12.05 1.57
CA LEU A 451 6.26 -11.62 2.52
C LEU A 451 6.81 -11.73 3.95
N TYR A 452 6.55 -10.72 4.77
CA TYR A 452 6.91 -10.70 6.18
C TYR A 452 5.68 -10.49 7.05
N ALA A 453 5.68 -11.09 8.23
CA ALA A 453 4.51 -11.20 9.08
C ALA A 453 4.84 -11.01 10.56
N SER A 454 3.81 -10.69 11.33
CA SER A 454 3.86 -10.62 12.78
C SER A 454 2.54 -11.07 13.39
N CYS A 455 2.59 -11.68 14.58
CA CYS A 455 1.43 -12.03 15.37
C CYS A 455 1.64 -11.73 16.87
N VAL A 456 0.63 -11.14 17.51
CA VAL A 456 0.60 -10.77 18.92
C VAL A 456 -0.34 -11.70 19.67
N TYR A 457 0.16 -12.29 20.75
CA TYR A 457 -0.61 -13.08 21.71
C TYR A 457 -0.77 -12.30 23.02
N LEU A 458 -1.97 -12.39 23.61
CA LEU A 458 -2.20 -12.06 25.01
C LEU A 458 -1.84 -13.28 25.86
N ARG A 459 -0.92 -13.09 26.80
CA ARG A 459 -0.58 -14.07 27.84
C ARG A 459 -1.24 -13.64 29.15
N CYS A 460 -2.23 -14.42 29.60
CA CYS A 460 -2.95 -14.16 30.85
C CYS A 460 -2.38 -15.05 31.95
N ARG A 461 -1.99 -14.47 33.09
CA ARG A 461 -1.46 -15.21 34.25
C ARG A 461 -2.46 -15.17 35.40
N SER A 462 -2.89 -16.35 35.84
CA SER A 462 -3.67 -16.57 37.06
C SER A 462 -2.82 -17.37 38.07
N PRO A 463 -3.17 -17.40 39.37
CA PRO A 463 -2.39 -18.15 40.37
C PRO A 463 -2.33 -19.66 40.09
N SER A 464 -3.34 -20.19 39.40
CA SER A 464 -3.53 -21.61 39.08
C SER A 464 -3.16 -21.99 37.64
N SER A 465 -3.10 -21.02 36.70
CA SER A 465 -2.98 -21.31 35.27
C SER A 465 -2.34 -20.16 34.48
N THR A 466 -1.81 -20.46 33.29
CA THR A 466 -1.38 -19.45 32.32
C THR A 466 -1.93 -19.82 30.95
N THR A 467 -2.65 -18.89 30.34
CA THR A 467 -3.30 -19.09 29.03
C THR A 467 -2.77 -18.09 28.00
N THR A 468 -2.85 -18.46 26.72
CA THR A 468 -2.27 -17.71 25.61
C THR A 468 -3.24 -17.67 24.43
N HIS A 469 -3.55 -16.46 23.96
CA HIS A 469 -4.61 -16.21 22.98
C HIS A 469 -4.12 -15.29 21.88
N LEU A 470 -4.29 -15.66 20.61
CA LEU A 470 -3.98 -14.78 19.48
C LEU A 470 -4.90 -13.55 19.50
N LEU A 471 -4.32 -12.34 19.59
CA LEU A 471 -5.07 -11.08 19.54
C LEU A 471 -5.21 -10.57 18.11
N MET A 472 -4.09 -10.43 17.43
CA MET A 472 -4.00 -9.79 16.12
C MET A 472 -2.73 -10.23 15.40
N ALA A 473 -2.80 -10.28 14.08
CA ALA A 473 -1.65 -10.48 13.21
C ALA A 473 -1.66 -9.49 12.05
N LYS A 474 -0.49 -9.31 11.42
CA LYS A 474 -0.32 -8.47 10.24
C LYS A 474 0.69 -9.12 9.31
N SER A 475 0.34 -9.19 8.02
CA SER A 475 1.19 -9.76 6.96
C SER A 475 1.30 -8.77 5.80
N LEU A 476 2.52 -8.43 5.40
CA LEU A 476 2.83 -7.46 4.36
C LEU A 476 3.75 -8.06 3.30
N LEU A 477 3.51 -7.72 2.03
CA LEU A 477 4.39 -8.12 0.94
C LEU A 477 5.73 -7.39 1.04
N GLY A 478 6.81 -8.10 0.69
CA GLY A 478 8.13 -7.52 0.50
C GLY A 478 8.17 -6.51 -0.65
N PRO A 479 9.17 -5.61 -0.68
CA PRO A 479 9.38 -4.70 -1.79
C PRO A 479 9.49 -5.46 -3.13
N ARG A 480 9.05 -4.83 -4.23
CA ARG A 480 9.17 -5.43 -5.58
C ARG A 480 10.62 -5.73 -5.94
N ASN A 481 11.52 -4.81 -5.60
CA ASN A 481 12.98 -5.01 -5.74
C ASN A 481 13.47 -5.86 -4.57
N PRO A 482 14.07 -7.03 -4.80
CA PRO A 482 14.54 -7.90 -3.72
C PRO A 482 15.51 -7.19 -2.78
N ILE A 483 15.31 -7.38 -1.47
CA ILE A 483 16.24 -6.98 -0.42
C ILE A 483 16.74 -8.23 0.31
N THR A 484 17.87 -8.11 1.01
CA THR A 484 18.49 -9.22 1.72
C THR A 484 17.58 -9.76 2.84
N MET A 485 17.70 -11.06 3.16
CA MET A 485 16.89 -11.71 4.21
C MET A 485 16.98 -10.99 5.57
N PRO A 486 18.17 -10.58 6.08
CA PRO A 486 18.25 -9.79 7.31
C PRO A 486 17.48 -8.46 7.27
N ARG A 487 17.32 -7.83 6.09
CA ARG A 487 16.50 -6.61 5.94
C ARG A 487 15.01 -6.93 5.92
N MET A 488 14.60 -8.09 5.41
CA MET A 488 13.21 -8.56 5.52
C MET A 488 12.85 -8.92 6.96
N GLU A 489 13.74 -9.61 7.68
CA GLU A 489 13.62 -9.95 9.10
C GLU A 489 13.58 -8.68 9.99
N LEU A 490 14.35 -7.65 9.62
CA LEU A 490 14.27 -6.33 10.27
C LEU A 490 12.91 -5.68 10.06
N LEU A 491 12.31 -5.81 8.87
CA LEU A 491 10.95 -5.31 8.62
C LEU A 491 9.89 -6.11 9.39
N ALA A 492 10.05 -7.43 9.52
CA ALA A 492 9.20 -8.29 10.37
C ALA A 492 9.24 -7.87 11.84
N THR A 493 10.44 -7.57 12.35
CA THR A 493 10.63 -7.09 13.73
C THR A 493 10.06 -5.68 13.90
N LEU A 494 10.27 -4.77 12.94
CA LEU A 494 9.67 -3.43 12.97
C LEU A 494 8.14 -3.47 12.98
N ILE A 495 7.50 -4.30 12.14
CA ILE A 495 6.03 -4.40 12.18
C ILE A 495 5.54 -5.08 13.46
N SER A 496 6.35 -5.93 14.10
CA SER A 496 6.03 -6.51 15.41
C SER A 496 5.94 -5.43 16.48
N LEU A 497 6.92 -4.51 16.55
CA LEU A 497 6.89 -3.38 17.48
C LEU A 497 5.75 -2.39 17.17
N ARG A 498 5.51 -2.09 15.89
CA ARG A 498 4.37 -1.25 15.47
C ARG A 498 3.02 -1.87 15.84
N LEU A 499 2.88 -3.19 15.65
CA LEU A 499 1.66 -3.94 15.96
C LEU A 499 1.41 -4.01 17.47
N VAL A 500 2.44 -4.24 18.28
CA VAL A 500 2.33 -4.16 19.75
C VAL A 500 1.96 -2.75 20.20
N ARG A 501 2.58 -1.71 19.64
CA ARG A 501 2.22 -0.31 19.95
C ARG A 501 0.75 -0.03 19.66
N PHE A 502 0.24 -0.49 18.52
CA PHE A 502 -1.18 -0.38 18.16
C PHE A 502 -2.08 -1.18 19.11
N VAL A 503 -1.78 -2.46 19.34
CA VAL A 503 -2.57 -3.31 20.26
C VAL A 503 -2.63 -2.67 21.65
N HIS A 504 -1.51 -2.20 22.19
CA HIS A 504 -1.45 -1.54 23.49
C HIS A 504 -2.36 -0.31 23.60
N THR A 505 -2.48 0.53 22.56
CA THR A 505 -3.39 1.70 22.61
C THR A 505 -4.87 1.32 22.48
N GLN A 506 -5.19 0.12 22.01
CA GLN A 506 -6.59 -0.36 21.90
C GLN A 506 -7.05 -1.18 23.13
N LEU A 507 -6.13 -1.67 23.96
CA LEU A 507 -6.48 -2.40 25.17
C LEU A 507 -6.99 -1.47 26.27
N ARG A 508 -8.01 -1.92 27.01
CA ARG A 508 -8.65 -1.18 28.12
C ARG A 508 -8.18 -1.64 29.50
N PHE A 509 -7.06 -2.34 29.55
CA PHE A 509 -6.44 -2.87 30.76
C PHE A 509 -4.92 -2.78 30.62
N ASN A 510 -4.23 -2.68 31.76
CA ASN A 510 -2.79 -2.49 31.78
C ASN A 510 -2.06 -3.79 31.42
N ILE A 511 -0.97 -3.65 30.67
CA ILE A 511 -0.01 -4.71 30.35
C ILE A 511 1.22 -4.53 31.25
N SER A 512 1.71 -5.61 31.87
CA SER A 512 2.88 -5.56 32.76
C SER A 512 4.21 -5.82 32.06
N ALA A 513 4.21 -6.48 30.90
CA ALA A 513 5.41 -6.75 30.11
C ALA A 513 5.11 -6.98 28.63
N VAL A 514 6.11 -6.68 27.80
CA VAL A 514 6.13 -6.98 26.37
C VAL A 514 7.35 -7.87 26.05
N HIS A 515 7.11 -8.98 25.36
CA HIS A 515 8.15 -9.92 24.94
C HIS A 515 8.15 -10.01 23.41
N VAL A 516 9.25 -9.60 22.79
CA VAL A 516 9.44 -9.60 21.34
C VAL A 516 10.33 -10.78 20.95
N PHE A 517 9.81 -11.68 20.12
CA PHE A 517 10.52 -12.86 19.65
C PHE A 517 10.88 -12.70 18.16
N SER A 518 12.14 -13.02 17.83
CA SER A 518 12.67 -13.05 16.46
C SER A 518 13.60 -14.25 16.29
N ASP A 519 13.57 -14.90 15.13
CA ASP A 519 14.50 -15.96 14.77
C ASP A 519 15.75 -15.44 14.02
N SER A 520 15.82 -14.13 13.79
CA SER A 520 17.00 -13.48 13.23
C SER A 520 17.93 -12.92 14.32
N GLN A 521 19.02 -13.64 14.58
CA GLN A 521 20.07 -13.14 15.46
C GLN A 521 20.72 -11.86 14.91
N ILE A 522 20.83 -11.70 13.59
CA ILE A 522 21.41 -10.49 12.97
C ILE A 522 20.58 -9.25 13.34
N VAL A 523 19.24 -9.35 13.28
CA VAL A 523 18.35 -8.25 13.65
C VAL A 523 18.43 -7.95 15.15
N LEU A 524 18.50 -8.97 16.00
CA LEU A 524 18.68 -8.80 17.44
C LEU A 524 20.01 -8.06 17.73
N HIS A 525 21.12 -8.46 17.09
CA HIS A 525 22.39 -7.74 17.21
C HIS A 525 22.26 -6.27 16.76
N TRP A 526 21.64 -5.98 15.62
CA TRP A 526 21.44 -4.60 15.15
C TRP A 526 20.59 -3.74 16.11
N ILE A 527 19.60 -4.32 16.79
CA ILE A 527 18.76 -3.59 17.77
C ILE A 527 19.60 -3.12 18.97
N HIS A 528 20.56 -3.93 19.41
CA HIS A 528 21.43 -3.61 20.55
C HIS A 528 22.79 -3.00 20.15
N SER A 529 23.15 -3.00 18.86
CA SER A 529 24.44 -2.49 18.36
C SER A 529 24.58 -0.98 18.52
N THR A 530 25.68 -0.54 19.14
CA THR A 530 26.06 0.87 19.27
C THR A 530 26.84 1.40 18.05
N ARG A 531 27.09 0.55 17.05
CA ARG A 531 27.91 0.88 15.87
C ARG A 531 27.10 1.61 14.79
N SER A 532 27.81 2.24 13.86
CA SER A 532 27.20 2.97 12.75
C SER A 532 26.64 2.00 11.71
N LEU A 533 25.32 1.81 11.70
CA LEU A 533 24.60 0.97 10.75
C LEU A 533 24.31 1.72 9.44
N ARG A 534 24.23 0.99 8.32
CA ARG A 534 23.85 1.55 7.00
C ARG A 534 22.46 2.20 7.07
N THR A 535 22.24 3.29 6.33
CA THR A 535 21.06 4.18 6.43
C THR A 535 19.72 3.45 6.48
N PHE A 536 19.49 2.43 5.63
CA PHE A 536 18.26 1.63 5.69
C PHE A 536 18.08 0.98 7.07
N VAL A 537 19.05 0.19 7.52
CA VAL A 537 19.00 -0.52 8.80
C VAL A 537 18.88 0.49 9.95
N ARG A 538 19.78 1.47 10.00
CA ARG A 538 19.82 2.54 11.02
C ARG A 538 18.46 3.20 11.20
N ASN A 539 17.80 3.63 10.13
CA ASN A 539 16.55 4.37 10.22
C ASN A 539 15.40 3.50 10.78
N ARG A 540 15.36 2.20 10.50
CA ARG A 540 14.35 1.29 11.08
C ARG A 540 14.70 0.90 12.53
N ILE A 541 15.97 0.76 12.87
CA ILE A 541 16.44 0.53 14.24
C ILE A 541 16.15 1.74 15.15
N MET A 542 16.33 2.97 14.66
CA MET A 542 15.94 4.18 15.41
C MET A 542 14.44 4.20 15.72
N GLU A 543 13.59 3.78 14.79
CA GLU A 543 12.15 3.68 15.04
C GLU A 543 11.81 2.57 16.05
N ILE A 544 12.44 1.40 15.94
CA ILE A 544 12.31 0.32 16.95
C ILE A 544 12.68 0.85 18.34
N ARG A 545 13.82 1.52 18.48
CA ARG A 545 14.28 2.11 19.74
C ARG A 545 13.28 3.14 20.27
N ALA A 546 12.80 4.06 19.43
CA ALA A 546 11.78 5.04 19.83
C ALA A 546 10.45 4.40 20.31
N ILE A 547 10.09 3.20 19.83
CA ILE A 547 8.94 2.45 20.37
C ILE A 547 9.30 1.81 21.72
N VAL A 548 10.49 1.21 21.85
CA VAL A 548 10.99 0.62 23.11
C VAL A 548 11.10 1.69 24.20
N ASP A 549 11.59 2.88 23.86
CA ASP A 549 11.69 4.04 24.75
C ASP A 549 10.32 4.41 25.32
N LYS A 550 9.28 4.51 24.47
CA LYS A 550 7.89 4.78 24.91
C LYS A 550 7.35 3.73 25.90
N PHE A 551 7.69 2.45 25.73
CA PHE A 551 7.28 1.41 26.69
C PHE A 551 8.06 1.53 28.02
N ARG A 552 9.37 1.84 27.96
CA ARG A 552 10.19 2.10 29.17
C ARG A 552 9.67 3.32 29.94
N ASP A 553 9.32 4.41 29.25
CA ASP A 553 8.81 5.64 29.84
C ASP A 553 7.42 5.43 30.46
N ALA A 554 6.62 4.50 29.93
CA ALA A 554 5.38 4.00 30.53
C ALA A 554 5.60 2.99 31.68
N HIS A 555 6.85 2.74 32.09
CA HIS A 555 7.26 1.73 33.07
C HIS A 555 6.87 0.27 32.72
N ILE A 556 6.66 -0.05 31.45
CA ILE A 556 6.37 -1.39 30.95
C ILE A 556 7.67 -2.03 30.43
N PRO A 557 8.24 -3.06 31.09
CA PRO A 557 9.41 -3.76 30.60
C PRO A 557 9.16 -4.42 29.24
N LEU A 558 9.97 -4.04 28.25
CA LEU A 558 10.02 -4.65 26.92
C LEU A 558 11.34 -5.39 26.74
N ARG A 559 11.29 -6.67 26.37
CA ARG A 559 12.46 -7.55 26.20
C ARG A 559 12.47 -8.24 24.85
N PHE A 560 13.68 -8.54 24.37
CA PHE A 560 13.92 -9.21 23.10
C PHE A 560 14.44 -10.63 23.33
N TYR A 561 13.89 -11.57 22.57
CA TYR A 561 14.19 -12.99 22.69
C TYR A 561 14.51 -13.56 21.32
N TYR A 562 15.57 -14.37 21.25
CA TYR A 562 15.75 -15.29 20.14
C TYR A 562 14.71 -16.43 20.23
N VAL A 563 14.22 -16.91 19.09
CA VAL A 563 13.41 -18.12 19.01
C VAL A 563 13.86 -18.94 17.80
N GLN A 564 13.88 -20.27 17.90
CA GLN A 564 14.12 -21.10 16.72
C GLN A 564 12.89 -21.09 15.81
N SER A 565 13.05 -21.00 14.49
CA SER A 565 11.94 -20.85 13.53
C SER A 565 10.84 -21.92 13.68
N GLN A 566 11.20 -23.15 14.07
CA GLN A 566 10.24 -24.25 14.36
C GLN A 566 9.26 -23.96 15.51
N TYR A 567 9.59 -23.02 16.40
CA TYR A 567 8.72 -22.53 17.47
C TYR A 567 8.19 -21.12 17.19
N ASN A 568 8.49 -20.53 16.03
CA ASN A 568 8.00 -19.23 15.61
C ASN A 568 6.62 -19.37 14.93
N PRO A 569 5.50 -18.98 15.59
CA PRO A 569 4.20 -19.06 14.96
C PRO A 569 4.04 -18.09 13.77
N ALA A 570 4.88 -17.05 13.64
CA ALA A 570 4.80 -16.12 12.52
C ALA A 570 5.32 -16.71 11.19
N ASP A 571 6.11 -17.79 11.20
CA ASP A 571 6.63 -18.47 9.99
C ASP A 571 5.49 -18.90 9.05
N CYS A 572 4.44 -19.53 9.60
CA CYS A 572 3.29 -19.92 8.81
C CYS A 572 2.54 -18.73 8.19
N ALA A 573 2.63 -17.53 8.79
CA ALA A 573 2.08 -16.30 8.26
C ALA A 573 3.00 -15.60 7.23
N SER A 574 4.30 -15.91 7.20
CA SER A 574 5.27 -15.37 6.24
C SER A 574 5.37 -16.23 4.96
N ARG A 575 5.17 -17.55 5.08
CA ARG A 575 5.24 -18.53 3.98
C ARG A 575 3.88 -18.97 3.45
N GLY A 576 2.92 -19.12 4.36
CA GLY A 576 1.58 -19.66 4.10
C GLY A 576 1.46 -21.16 4.36
N ILE A 577 0.26 -21.61 4.78
CA ILE A 577 -0.09 -23.02 5.02
C ILE A 577 -1.51 -23.34 4.53
N PRO A 578 -1.79 -24.59 4.11
CA PRO A 578 -3.14 -25.02 3.76
C PRO A 578 -4.01 -25.21 5.01
N THR A 579 -5.32 -25.05 4.85
CA THR A 579 -6.33 -25.21 5.91
C THR A 579 -6.40 -26.62 6.49
N SER A 580 -5.97 -27.64 5.74
CA SER A 580 -5.81 -29.01 6.23
C SER A 580 -4.91 -29.10 7.47
N HIS A 581 -3.91 -28.22 7.57
CA HIS A 581 -2.97 -28.14 8.69
C HIS A 581 -3.38 -27.11 9.75
N ALA A 582 -4.52 -26.42 9.59
CA ALA A 582 -4.98 -25.39 10.53
C ALA A 582 -5.32 -25.96 11.92
N ARG A 583 -5.85 -27.19 11.98
CA ARG A 583 -6.35 -27.78 13.22
C ARG A 583 -5.16 -28.15 14.13
N HIS A 584 -5.20 -27.68 15.38
CA HIS A 584 -4.12 -27.84 16.38
C HIS A 584 -2.77 -27.17 16.03
N HIS A 585 -2.73 -26.29 15.01
CA HIS A 585 -1.52 -25.54 14.66
C HIS A 585 -1.10 -24.55 15.77
N ILE A 586 0.21 -24.31 15.92
CA ILE A 586 0.77 -23.38 16.92
C ILE A 586 0.27 -21.93 16.76
N TRP A 587 -0.24 -21.57 15.58
CA TRP A 587 -0.82 -20.27 15.26
C TRP A 587 -1.96 -19.82 16.18
N TRP A 588 -2.77 -20.77 16.69
CA TRP A 588 -3.99 -20.41 17.42
C TRP A 588 -3.74 -20.10 18.91
N SER A 589 -2.70 -20.69 19.49
CA SER A 589 -2.43 -20.64 20.93
C SER A 589 -1.00 -20.19 21.27
N GLY A 590 -0.18 -19.93 20.26
CA GLY A 590 1.26 -19.70 20.42
C GLY A 590 2.03 -20.98 20.79
N PRO A 591 3.37 -20.90 20.82
CA PRO A 591 4.20 -22.02 21.24
C PRO A 591 3.95 -22.37 22.72
N SER A 592 4.02 -23.67 23.04
CA SER A 592 3.63 -24.21 24.36
C SER A 592 4.43 -23.64 25.53
N PHE A 593 5.68 -23.21 25.29
CA PHE A 593 6.53 -22.63 26.31
C PHE A 593 6.00 -21.33 26.91
N LEU A 594 5.16 -20.57 26.21
CA LEU A 594 4.57 -19.35 26.76
C LEU A 594 3.69 -19.62 27.99
N ARG A 595 3.20 -20.85 28.18
CA ARG A 595 2.49 -21.28 29.40
C ARG A 595 3.43 -21.57 30.59
N LEU A 596 4.73 -21.61 30.35
CA LEU A 596 5.77 -21.69 31.39
C LEU A 596 6.17 -20.28 31.86
N PRO A 597 6.77 -20.13 33.06
CA PRO A 597 7.46 -18.90 33.46
C PRO A 597 8.57 -18.53 32.48
N SER A 598 8.84 -17.24 32.31
CA SER A 598 9.84 -16.73 31.35
C SER A 598 11.27 -17.21 31.59
N SER A 599 11.61 -17.56 32.83
CA SER A 599 12.88 -18.21 33.18
C SER A 599 13.05 -19.65 32.65
N ARG A 600 11.98 -20.25 32.08
CA ARG A 600 11.96 -21.63 31.55
C ARG A 600 11.58 -21.71 30.07
N TRP A 601 11.63 -20.59 29.35
CA TRP A 601 11.40 -20.59 27.90
C TRP A 601 12.63 -21.21 27.18
N PRO A 602 12.47 -22.31 26.43
CA PRO A 602 13.58 -23.06 25.85
C PRO A 602 14.09 -22.38 24.58
N GLY A 603 15.42 -22.28 24.46
CA GLY A 603 16.09 -21.66 23.30
C GLY A 603 16.01 -20.14 23.25
N SER A 604 15.19 -19.49 24.09
CA SER A 604 15.14 -18.03 24.19
C SER A 604 16.13 -17.51 25.22
N GLN A 605 17.26 -17.01 24.73
CA GLN A 605 18.10 -16.09 25.50
C GLN A 605 17.45 -14.70 25.47
N ASP A 606 17.50 -14.00 26.61
CA ASP A 606 17.16 -12.58 26.73
C ASP A 606 18.32 -11.78 26.09
N PHE A 607 18.08 -11.18 24.93
CA PHE A 607 19.08 -10.41 24.22
C PHE A 607 19.18 -9.01 24.86
N ALA A 608 20.03 -8.89 25.88
CA ALA A 608 20.22 -7.64 26.62
C ALA A 608 21.42 -6.79 26.12
N THR A 609 22.47 -7.43 25.61
CA THR A 609 23.73 -6.77 25.19
C THR A 609 24.35 -7.50 23.98
N PRO A 610 24.99 -6.79 23.04
CA PRO A 610 25.84 -7.43 22.03
C PRO A 610 27.04 -8.11 22.72
N PRO A 611 27.55 -9.24 22.22
CA PRO A 611 28.84 -9.76 22.64
C PRO A 611 29.94 -8.72 22.33
N ALA A 612 30.90 -8.59 23.23
CA ALA A 612 32.09 -7.78 22.99
C ALA A 612 33.05 -8.56 22.09
N ASN A 613 33.29 -8.05 20.87
CA ASN A 613 34.02 -8.69 19.76
C ASN A 613 33.23 -9.87 19.12
N ASP A 614 33.23 -10.12 17.81
CA ASP A 614 34.06 -9.63 16.69
C ASP A 614 33.23 -9.34 15.40
N ASN A 615 33.73 -8.43 14.55
CA ASN A 615 33.53 -8.37 13.08
C ASN A 615 32.13 -8.60 12.42
N GLU A 616 31.15 -7.70 12.64
CA GLU A 616 29.85 -7.62 11.89
C GLU A 616 29.95 -7.61 10.33
N VAL A 617 31.14 -7.55 9.72
CA VAL A 617 31.30 -7.55 8.25
C VAL A 617 31.18 -8.96 7.64
N GLN A 618 31.35 -10.03 8.44
CA GLN A 618 31.18 -11.41 7.97
C GLN A 618 29.74 -11.94 8.11
N ASP A 619 28.96 -11.44 9.07
CA ASP A 619 27.60 -11.93 9.36
C ASP A 619 26.54 -11.53 8.33
N GLU A 620 26.77 -10.52 7.46
CA GLU A 620 25.83 -10.22 6.35
C GLU A 620 25.85 -11.34 5.27
N TYR A 621 26.74 -12.34 5.37
CA TYR A 621 26.98 -13.38 4.34
C TYR A 621 26.98 -14.85 4.83
N GLN A 622 27.10 -15.15 6.13
CA GLN A 622 27.48 -16.51 6.55
C GLN A 622 26.34 -17.54 6.68
N THR A 623 25.07 -17.17 6.43
CA THR A 623 23.91 -18.07 6.63
C THR A 623 23.19 -18.44 5.32
N LEU A 624 23.83 -19.23 4.45
CA LEU A 624 23.16 -20.15 3.48
C LEU A 624 24.15 -20.95 2.59
N VAL A 625 24.94 -21.87 3.19
CA VAL A 625 25.71 -22.87 2.40
C VAL A 625 25.55 -24.26 3.02
N LEU A 626 24.51 -24.99 2.59
CA LEU A 626 24.35 -26.43 2.85
C LEU A 626 24.14 -27.19 1.53
N SER A 627 25.18 -27.17 0.70
CA SER A 627 25.42 -28.15 -0.35
C SER A 627 26.92 -28.12 -0.69
N ASN A 628 27.59 -29.28 -0.65
CA ASN A 628 28.97 -29.39 -1.12
C ASN A 628 29.02 -29.22 -2.64
N ILE A 629 29.12 -27.98 -3.11
CA ILE A 629 29.49 -27.66 -4.49
C ILE A 629 31.02 -27.82 -4.57
N PRO A 630 31.57 -28.55 -5.56
CA PRO A 630 33.02 -28.66 -5.71
C PRO A 630 33.63 -27.29 -5.97
N GLN A 631 34.55 -26.88 -5.09
CA GLN A 631 35.15 -25.54 -5.07
C GLN A 631 35.84 -25.23 -6.40
N TYR A 632 35.20 -24.38 -7.22
CA TYR A 632 35.71 -24.02 -8.53
C TYR A 632 36.98 -23.17 -8.41
N THR A 633 38.11 -23.73 -8.82
CA THR A 633 39.37 -22.98 -8.94
C THR A 633 39.55 -22.54 -10.39
N SER A 634 39.71 -21.23 -10.60
CA SER A 634 39.96 -20.71 -11.94
C SER A 634 41.31 -21.23 -12.48
N PRO A 635 41.42 -21.54 -13.79
CA PRO A 635 42.72 -21.82 -14.41
C PRO A 635 43.64 -20.59 -14.44
N PHE A 636 43.11 -19.37 -14.20
CA PHE A 636 43.90 -18.14 -14.17
C PHE A 636 44.35 -17.78 -12.76
N ARG A 637 45.67 -17.64 -12.57
CA ARG A 637 46.25 -17.22 -11.28
C ARG A 637 46.27 -15.70 -11.16
N PHE A 638 45.12 -15.08 -10.92
CA PHE A 638 44.98 -13.61 -10.80
C PHE A 638 45.98 -13.00 -9.81
N ARG A 639 46.23 -13.67 -8.68
CA ARG A 639 47.17 -13.22 -7.62
C ARG A 639 48.66 -13.33 -7.99
N SER A 640 49.05 -14.03 -9.07
CA SER A 640 50.46 -14.22 -9.42
C SER A 640 51.02 -13.15 -10.36
N VAL A 641 50.23 -12.15 -10.77
CA VAL A 641 50.63 -11.14 -11.76
C VAL A 641 50.41 -9.74 -11.20
N SER A 642 51.50 -9.00 -10.95
CA SER A 642 51.48 -7.66 -10.35
C SER A 642 50.98 -6.52 -11.26
N ARG A 643 50.60 -6.82 -12.52
CA ARG A 643 50.11 -5.82 -13.50
C ARG A 643 49.03 -6.42 -14.39
N TYR A 644 47.85 -5.80 -14.40
CA TYR A 644 46.70 -6.19 -15.19
C TYR A 644 47.01 -6.43 -16.68
N THR A 645 47.67 -5.46 -17.33
CA THR A 645 48.05 -5.55 -18.76
C THR A 645 48.98 -6.71 -19.09
N ARG A 646 49.74 -7.23 -18.11
CA ARG A 646 50.57 -8.43 -18.27
C ARG A 646 49.71 -9.70 -18.25
N LEU A 647 48.70 -9.76 -17.39
CA LEU A 647 47.75 -10.88 -17.31
C LEU A 647 46.95 -11.02 -18.60
N VAL A 648 46.41 -9.91 -19.13
CA VAL A 648 45.68 -9.90 -20.41
C VAL A 648 46.57 -10.37 -21.55
N ARG A 649 47.79 -9.83 -21.70
CA ARG A 649 48.74 -10.24 -22.75
C ARG A 649 49.14 -11.71 -22.65
N SER A 650 49.39 -12.23 -21.45
CA SER A 650 49.68 -13.66 -21.24
C SER A 650 48.48 -14.54 -21.63
N THR A 651 47.26 -14.09 -21.37
CA THR A 651 46.03 -14.79 -21.77
C THR A 651 45.84 -14.80 -23.29
N VAL A 652 46.14 -13.69 -24.00
CA VAL A 652 46.14 -13.68 -25.48
C VAL A 652 47.09 -14.75 -26.03
N TYR A 653 48.32 -14.83 -25.55
CA TYR A 653 49.27 -15.85 -26.03
C TYR A 653 48.84 -17.27 -25.71
N ALA A 654 48.21 -17.51 -24.56
CA ALA A 654 47.63 -18.81 -24.23
C ALA A 654 46.47 -19.19 -25.19
N LEU A 655 45.59 -18.24 -25.50
CA LEU A 655 44.50 -18.44 -26.46
C LEU A 655 45.01 -18.67 -27.88
N LYS A 656 46.02 -17.93 -28.36
CA LYS A 656 46.69 -18.19 -29.65
C LYS A 656 47.32 -19.58 -29.69
N PHE A 657 47.94 -20.04 -28.60
CA PHE A 657 48.48 -21.40 -28.50
C PHE A 657 47.39 -22.48 -28.54
N ILE A 658 46.28 -22.29 -27.82
CA ILE A 658 45.13 -23.21 -27.84
C ILE A 658 44.49 -23.26 -29.25
N ALA A 659 44.34 -22.13 -29.93
CA ALA A 659 43.86 -22.06 -31.31
C ALA A 659 44.79 -22.82 -32.28
N HIS A 660 46.11 -22.63 -32.16
CA HIS A 660 47.09 -23.37 -32.93
C HIS A 660 47.01 -24.89 -32.68
N LEU A 661 46.82 -25.28 -31.41
CA LEU A 661 46.72 -26.70 -31.06
C LEU A 661 45.43 -27.31 -31.60
N ALA A 662 44.28 -26.65 -31.40
CA ALA A 662 42.97 -27.10 -31.89
C ALA A 662 42.94 -27.31 -33.42
N THR A 663 43.54 -26.39 -34.20
CA THR A 663 43.67 -26.56 -35.66
C THR A 663 44.54 -27.75 -36.04
N LYS A 664 45.61 -28.04 -35.27
CA LYS A 664 46.52 -29.17 -35.51
C LYS A 664 45.90 -30.54 -35.20
N ILE A 665 45.04 -30.64 -34.18
CA ILE A 665 44.32 -31.88 -33.81
C ILE A 665 42.89 -31.98 -34.39
N LYS A 666 42.46 -31.03 -35.23
CA LYS A 666 41.11 -30.98 -35.83
C LYS A 666 39.97 -31.04 -34.80
N ALA A 667 40.16 -30.42 -33.63
CA ALA A 667 39.18 -30.41 -32.56
C ALA A 667 38.26 -29.18 -32.64
N THR A 668 36.95 -29.38 -32.59
CA THR A 668 35.96 -28.30 -32.55
C THR A 668 35.75 -27.82 -31.12
N LEU A 669 36.18 -26.60 -30.79
CA LEU A 669 35.91 -25.98 -29.49
C LEU A 669 34.47 -25.45 -29.46
N SER A 670 33.64 -25.99 -28.56
CA SER A 670 32.20 -25.70 -28.48
C SER A 670 31.84 -24.48 -27.62
N SER A 671 32.83 -23.81 -27.02
CA SER A 671 32.62 -22.58 -26.26
C SER A 671 33.71 -21.56 -26.59
N PHE A 672 33.27 -20.33 -26.88
CA PHE A 672 34.03 -19.19 -27.42
C PHE A 672 34.47 -19.30 -28.90
N GLU A 673 34.37 -18.17 -29.60
CA GLU A 673 34.83 -17.96 -30.98
C GLU A 673 36.37 -17.85 -31.05
N VAL A 674 37.05 -18.92 -30.63
CA VAL A 674 38.53 -19.06 -30.70
C VAL A 674 39.04 -19.07 -32.16
N THR A 675 38.13 -19.22 -33.13
CA THR A 675 38.37 -19.11 -34.57
C THR A 675 38.85 -17.73 -35.05
N SER A 676 38.79 -16.68 -34.22
CA SER A 676 39.16 -15.31 -34.58
C SER A 676 40.61 -14.89 -34.25
N PHE A 677 41.40 -15.76 -33.60
CA PHE A 677 42.78 -15.44 -33.21
C PHE A 677 43.78 -15.64 -34.37
N ASN A 678 44.58 -14.63 -34.67
CA ASN A 678 45.60 -14.70 -35.71
C ASN A 678 46.93 -15.24 -35.14
N LEU A 679 47.63 -16.09 -35.89
CA LEU A 679 48.88 -16.76 -35.45
C LEU A 679 50.12 -15.85 -35.52
N THR A 680 49.94 -14.55 -35.75
CA THR A 680 51.00 -13.53 -35.70
C THR A 680 51.48 -13.29 -34.27
N LYS A 681 52.75 -12.85 -34.14
CA LYS A 681 53.34 -12.47 -32.83
C LYS A 681 52.67 -11.24 -32.22
N ASP A 682 52.16 -10.34 -33.05
CA ASP A 682 51.50 -9.12 -32.61
C ASP A 682 50.12 -9.41 -32.02
N ILE A 683 49.72 -8.63 -31.02
CA ILE A 683 48.41 -8.68 -30.37
C ILE A 683 47.54 -7.58 -30.97
N SER A 684 46.42 -7.96 -31.59
CA SER A 684 45.45 -6.97 -32.06
C SER A 684 44.61 -6.40 -30.90
N ALA A 685 43.96 -5.25 -31.13
CA ALA A 685 43.02 -4.69 -30.16
C ALA A 685 41.81 -5.61 -29.90
N SER A 686 41.34 -6.36 -30.92
CA SER A 686 40.25 -7.32 -30.76
C SER A 686 40.69 -8.55 -29.94
N GLU A 687 41.88 -9.10 -30.18
CA GLU A 687 42.43 -10.20 -29.40
C GLU A 687 42.62 -9.82 -27.92
N PHE A 688 43.08 -8.58 -27.67
CA PHE A 688 43.21 -8.03 -26.32
C PHE A 688 41.84 -7.92 -25.62
N ALA A 689 40.83 -7.35 -26.29
CA ALA A 689 39.48 -7.20 -25.75
C ALA A 689 38.80 -8.56 -25.46
N VAL A 690 39.00 -9.58 -26.28
CA VAL A 690 38.47 -10.94 -26.04
C VAL A 690 39.14 -11.59 -24.83
N ALA A 691 40.46 -11.48 -24.70
CA ALA A 691 41.19 -12.00 -23.53
C ALA A 691 40.83 -11.26 -22.23
N GLU A 692 40.60 -9.95 -22.31
CA GLU A 692 40.12 -9.10 -21.23
C GLU A 692 38.70 -9.50 -20.79
N ALA A 693 37.75 -9.61 -21.73
CA ALA A 693 36.39 -10.05 -21.43
C ALA A 693 36.33 -11.48 -20.83
N LEU A 694 37.20 -12.38 -21.30
CA LEU A 694 37.34 -13.72 -20.74
C LEU A 694 37.88 -13.69 -19.31
N LEU A 695 38.95 -12.94 -19.04
CA LEU A 695 39.50 -12.76 -17.70
C LEU A 695 38.49 -12.12 -16.74
N ILE A 696 37.72 -11.14 -17.20
CA ILE A 696 36.67 -10.48 -16.40
C ILE A 696 35.57 -11.49 -16.03
N LYS A 697 35.01 -12.21 -17.03
CA LYS A 697 33.97 -13.23 -16.80
C LYS A 697 34.44 -14.35 -15.87
N GLU A 698 35.70 -14.72 -15.99
CA GLU A 698 36.31 -15.81 -15.25
C GLU A 698 36.73 -15.37 -13.83
N HIS A 699 37.12 -14.11 -13.64
CA HIS A 699 37.29 -13.50 -12.32
C HIS A 699 35.94 -13.36 -11.60
N TYR A 700 34.87 -12.97 -12.30
CA TYR A 700 33.53 -12.96 -11.73
C TYR A 700 33.10 -14.36 -11.26
N ARG A 701 33.40 -15.43 -12.02
CA ARG A 701 33.15 -16.81 -11.60
C ARG A 701 34.00 -17.24 -10.40
N GLU A 702 35.27 -16.87 -10.35
CA GLU A 702 36.13 -17.14 -9.20
C GLU A 702 35.59 -16.41 -7.96
N CYS A 703 35.19 -15.14 -8.10
CA CYS A 703 34.57 -14.38 -7.03
C CYS A 703 33.21 -14.98 -6.61
N GLU A 704 32.34 -15.36 -7.54
CA GLU A 704 31.07 -16.03 -7.24
C GLU A 704 31.30 -17.33 -6.45
N ASN A 705 32.32 -18.13 -6.79
CA ASN A 705 32.66 -19.38 -6.08
C ASN A 705 33.51 -19.19 -4.80
N ILE A 706 34.00 -17.98 -4.53
CA ILE A 706 34.62 -17.59 -3.25
C ILE A 706 33.57 -16.93 -2.32
N LEU A 707 32.48 -16.42 -2.90
CA LEU A 707 31.35 -15.79 -2.20
C LEU A 707 30.16 -16.76 -2.00
N SER A 708 30.22 -17.96 -2.58
CA SER A 708 29.30 -19.10 -2.36
C SER A 708 29.95 -20.20 -1.54
#